data_AF-A0AA38H8L6-F1
#
_entry.id   AF-A0AA38H8L6-F1
#
_cell.length_a   1.000
_cell.length_b   1.000
_cell.length_c   1.000
_cell.angle_alpha   90.00
_cell.angle_beta   90.00
_cell.angle_gamma   90.00
#
_symmetry.space_group_name_H-M   'P 1'
#
loop_
_entity.id
_entity.type
_entity.pdbx_description
1 polymer ?
#
loop_
_entity_poly.entity_id
_entity_poly.type
_entity_poly.pdbx_seq_one_letter_code
_entity_poly.pdbx_strand_id
1 'polypeptide(L)'
;MVAQRSTPGLLPLILLVLTPAVLAAPARINRRAIQPIYDGSQVSGKTYDYVIAGGGLTGSVLASRLSEDEGKSVLVVEAGYDEEQNDKVTDASKYQSAFDTFLDWAYQTVPQTSANGQPQTMRSGRGLGGSTIINGMAWSKPHDFQLDALEELGNEGVNWNSLQQYMLRAETFTPPSSQQAAAGVTSTGSCHAYNGPVGIQYDPQALPSDVERATNQTFKNAGLPYATDLTCGDPAGAAPIANTRSGNTRNDAYRAYLYTKTRPNLTILTGANVGRITLSSGNNPRATGLEFRDEKGNTYSVNANLEVIMALGSLKTPLILQQSGVGPSDVLAAAGVPQRVELPVGLNLIDQTTTTTNFAFSGNRGAGQVIAFPRFNDLLKDDDANTMRQMLQNDLASYVQDAVSSGSANSASAAGLQKVLEIQRDWLLNQNAAMSENFDYTYGTTLGYDSWNLIVMGRGSVKITDNQPYGNNHAIDPRYFSNPFDRLAQGATARFTRRASELPPLSQYVSGESGPSNSLSSSASLEDWAQWAESNYRSNWHPIGSAPMMSQELGGCVDSNNKLYGVSNLRVVDASILPFQVSSHLMSVLYGLAERASDIIRAAHPTGSSSSSATPTSSSSSVSSSSTQPPSSTAIPIHPRSAPSKCLDVVDGNFANGAQVQIWDCNGKAQQQWTLTPGQTSIKLAGTNFCLDAGSASPSDGTQMKIWTCYDRTPAQTWQVGSDGTIALQSVAECLDLTSGSSANGNRIQVWSCAGSGNVNQQWTRG
;
A
#
# COMPACT_ATOMS: atom_id res chain seq x y z
N MET A 1 -16.05 -78.30 37.36
CA MET A 1 -16.73 -77.46 38.37
C MET A 1 -17.40 -76.33 37.59
N VAL A 2 -18.73 -76.21 37.39
CA VAL A 2 -19.91 -76.64 38.19
C VAL A 2 -19.84 -76.03 39.61
N ALA A 3 -20.77 -75.24 40.18
CA ALA A 3 -22.10 -74.68 39.79
C ALA A 3 -22.54 -73.61 40.86
N GLN A 4 -23.56 -72.72 40.75
CA GLN A 4 -24.45 -72.24 39.68
C GLN A 4 -25.22 -70.95 40.13
N ARG A 5 -25.72 -70.15 39.16
CA ARG A 5 -26.98 -69.33 39.14
C ARG A 5 -27.37 -68.35 40.28
N SER A 6 -27.84 -67.17 39.86
CA SER A 6 -29.20 -66.67 40.18
C SER A 6 -29.70 -65.63 39.16
N THR A 7 -30.95 -65.74 38.71
CA THR A 7 -31.66 -64.77 37.84
C THR A 7 -32.73 -63.99 38.62
N PRO A 8 -33.04 -62.76 38.18
CA PRO A 8 -34.42 -62.31 37.95
C PRO A 8 -34.53 -61.62 36.57
N GLY A 9 -35.67 -61.20 36.01
CA GLY A 9 -37.08 -61.14 36.44
C GLY A 9 -37.78 -60.10 35.53
N LEU A 10 -38.99 -60.34 35.06
CA LEU A 10 -39.62 -59.59 33.95
C LEU A 10 -40.64 -58.52 34.40
N LEU A 11 -40.83 -57.50 33.54
CA LEU A 11 -41.91 -56.47 33.49
C LEU A 11 -41.82 -55.26 34.47
N PRO A 12 -42.43 -54.09 34.13
CA PRO A 12 -42.98 -53.64 32.83
C PRO A 12 -42.36 -52.33 32.28
N LEU A 13 -42.59 -52.05 31.00
CA LEU A 13 -42.17 -50.82 30.32
C LEU A 13 -43.13 -49.66 30.62
N ILE A 14 -42.68 -48.59 31.28
CA ILE A 14 -43.45 -47.35 31.45
C ILE A 14 -43.11 -46.40 30.30
N LEU A 15 -44.11 -46.12 29.46
CA LEU A 15 -43.99 -45.21 28.32
C LEU A 15 -44.12 -43.75 28.79
N LEU A 16 -43.01 -43.06 29.01
CA LEU A 16 -43.03 -41.63 29.35
C LEU A 16 -43.21 -40.80 28.07
N VAL A 17 -44.42 -40.29 27.84
CA VAL A 17 -44.71 -39.38 26.72
C VAL A 17 -44.16 -37.99 27.03
N LEU A 18 -42.90 -37.75 26.66
CA LEU A 18 -42.33 -36.41 26.60
C LEU A 18 -42.72 -35.77 25.27
N THR A 19 -43.69 -34.85 25.32
CA THR A 19 -43.98 -33.94 24.21
C THR A 19 -42.74 -33.11 23.91
N PRO A 20 -42.20 -33.13 22.67
CA PRO A 20 -41.12 -32.22 22.30
C PRO A 20 -41.70 -30.81 22.23
N ALA A 21 -41.42 -30.00 23.27
CA ALA A 21 -41.58 -28.56 23.19
C ALA A 21 -40.56 -28.06 22.16
N VAL A 22 -41.00 -27.91 20.90
CA VAL A 22 -40.21 -27.28 19.85
C VAL A 22 -40.11 -25.79 20.20
N LEU A 23 -39.13 -25.47 21.04
CA LEU A 23 -38.52 -24.16 21.10
C LEU A 23 -37.84 -23.95 19.74
N ALA A 24 -38.64 -23.49 18.78
CA ALA A 24 -38.13 -22.86 17.58
C ALA A 24 -37.36 -21.62 18.04
N ALA A 25 -36.05 -21.79 18.23
CA ALA A 25 -35.13 -20.67 18.27
C ALA A 25 -35.45 -19.83 17.04
N PRO A 26 -35.71 -18.51 17.18
CA PRO A 26 -36.01 -17.70 16.01
C PRO A 26 -34.81 -17.83 15.08
N ALA A 27 -35.06 -18.40 13.90
CA ALA A 27 -34.04 -18.45 12.87
C ALA A 27 -33.60 -17.01 12.65
N ARG A 28 -32.39 -16.67 13.12
CA ARG A 28 -31.76 -15.42 12.75
C ARG A 28 -31.61 -15.51 11.24
N ILE A 29 -32.52 -14.85 10.53
CA ILE A 29 -32.34 -14.55 9.12
C ILE A 29 -31.11 -13.65 9.10
N ASN A 30 -29.93 -14.25 8.96
CA ASN A 30 -28.74 -13.57 8.51
C ASN A 30 -29.07 -13.10 7.09
N ARG A 31 -29.71 -11.93 7.01
CA ARG A 31 -29.71 -11.12 5.80
C ARG A 31 -28.24 -10.88 5.51
N ARG A 32 -27.67 -11.64 4.56
CA ARG A 32 -26.31 -11.41 4.07
C ARG A 32 -26.23 -9.92 3.68
N ALA A 33 -25.17 -9.27 4.12
CA ALA A 33 -25.22 -7.85 4.46
C ALA A 33 -25.22 -6.94 3.22
N ILE A 34 -24.38 -7.27 2.22
CA ILE A 34 -24.51 -6.87 0.81
C ILE A 34 -24.63 -8.18 0.01
N GLN A 35 -25.43 -8.20 -1.05
CA GLN A 35 -25.46 -9.32 -2.00
C GLN A 35 -24.91 -8.92 -3.35
N PRO A 36 -23.79 -9.53 -3.79
CA PRO A 36 -23.35 -9.43 -5.17
C PRO A 36 -24.45 -9.89 -6.12
N ILE A 37 -24.61 -9.15 -7.21
CA ILE A 37 -25.45 -9.51 -8.33
C ILE A 37 -24.57 -10.08 -9.46
N TYR A 38 -25.21 -10.86 -10.35
CA TYR A 38 -24.54 -11.58 -11.44
C TYR A 38 -25.14 -11.26 -12.82
N ASP A 39 -26.14 -10.39 -12.86
CA ASP A 39 -26.88 -10.04 -14.07
C ASP A 39 -26.61 -8.58 -14.43
N GLY A 40 -25.79 -8.38 -15.47
CA GLY A 40 -25.41 -7.05 -15.95
C GLY A 40 -26.59 -6.17 -16.37
N SER A 41 -27.73 -6.76 -16.75
CA SER A 41 -28.94 -6.00 -17.08
C SER A 41 -29.50 -5.21 -15.90
N GLN A 42 -29.20 -5.62 -14.65
CA GLN A 42 -29.63 -4.91 -13.45
C GLN A 42 -28.88 -3.60 -13.21
N VAL A 43 -27.73 -3.36 -13.85
CA VAL A 43 -26.99 -2.09 -13.78
C VAL A 43 -26.84 -1.39 -15.14
N SER A 44 -27.13 -2.09 -16.23
CA SER A 44 -27.05 -1.54 -17.59
C SER A 44 -27.85 -0.24 -17.75
N GLY A 45 -27.21 0.79 -18.29
CA GLY A 45 -27.76 2.12 -18.50
C GLY A 45 -28.03 2.95 -17.23
N LYS A 46 -27.85 2.39 -16.03
CA LYS A 46 -28.02 3.13 -14.77
C LYS A 46 -26.86 4.11 -14.55
N THR A 47 -27.05 5.01 -13.60
CA THR A 47 -26.02 5.97 -13.16
C THR A 47 -25.76 5.76 -11.68
N TYR A 48 -24.48 5.71 -11.32
CA TYR A 48 -23.97 5.72 -9.95
C TYR A 48 -23.08 6.95 -9.75
N ASP A 49 -22.87 7.41 -8.52
CA ASP A 49 -21.92 8.49 -8.24
C ASP A 49 -20.48 8.03 -8.48
N TYR A 50 -20.15 6.83 -7.99
CA TYR A 50 -18.85 6.21 -8.19
C TYR A 50 -19.00 4.86 -8.89
N VAL A 51 -18.21 4.63 -9.94
CA VAL A 51 -18.09 3.33 -10.60
C VAL A 51 -16.65 2.84 -10.50
N ILE A 52 -16.45 1.73 -9.79
CA ILE A 52 -15.15 1.13 -9.51
C ILE A 52 -14.97 -0.09 -10.43
N ALA A 53 -13.92 -0.06 -11.26
CA ALA A 53 -13.50 -1.20 -12.06
C ALA A 53 -12.56 -2.09 -11.24
N GLY A 54 -13.03 -3.28 -10.85
CA GLY A 54 -12.28 -4.25 -10.03
C GLY A 54 -12.74 -4.26 -8.57
N GLY A 55 -13.08 -5.45 -8.08
CA GLY A 55 -13.38 -5.74 -6.67
C GLY A 55 -12.16 -6.19 -5.88
N GLY A 56 -10.95 -5.86 -6.33
CA GLY A 56 -9.68 -6.25 -5.73
C GLY A 56 -9.39 -5.62 -4.36
N LEU A 57 -8.13 -5.60 -3.95
CA LEU A 57 -7.68 -5.00 -2.68
C LEU A 57 -8.17 -3.56 -2.55
N THR A 58 -7.69 -2.69 -3.43
CA THR A 58 -7.97 -1.25 -3.40
C THR A 58 -9.43 -0.95 -3.73
N GLY A 59 -10.02 -1.70 -4.66
CA GLY A 59 -11.45 -1.61 -5.00
C GLY A 59 -12.38 -1.91 -3.82
N SER A 60 -12.04 -2.91 -3.00
CA SER A 60 -12.81 -3.25 -1.78
C SER A 60 -12.75 -2.14 -0.72
N VAL A 61 -11.56 -1.55 -0.52
CA VAL A 61 -11.37 -0.39 0.37
C VAL A 61 -12.21 0.79 -0.09
N LEU A 62 -12.06 1.20 -1.35
CA LEU A 62 -12.78 2.33 -1.94
C LEU A 62 -14.29 2.12 -1.88
N ALA A 63 -14.79 0.93 -2.25
CA ALA A 63 -16.21 0.63 -2.18
C ALA A 63 -16.76 0.75 -0.75
N SER A 64 -16.03 0.25 0.25
CA SER A 64 -16.42 0.37 1.65
C SER A 64 -16.42 1.83 2.11
N ARG A 65 -15.37 2.60 1.81
CA ARG A 65 -15.20 3.98 2.31
C ARG A 65 -16.09 4.99 1.61
N LEU A 66 -16.27 4.87 0.30
CA LEU A 66 -17.16 5.76 -0.46
C LEU A 66 -18.64 5.51 -0.12
N SER A 67 -19.02 4.26 0.16
CA SER A 67 -20.39 3.94 0.60
C SER A 67 -20.68 4.26 2.08
N GLU A 68 -19.71 4.77 2.85
CA GLU A 68 -19.98 5.36 4.17
C GLU A 68 -20.88 6.60 4.08
N ASP A 69 -20.84 7.31 2.94
CA ASP A 69 -21.78 8.37 2.62
C ASP A 69 -23.05 7.77 1.99
N GLU A 70 -24.12 7.67 2.79
CA GLU A 70 -25.42 7.14 2.35
C GLU A 70 -26.09 7.99 1.26
N GLY A 71 -25.64 9.23 1.06
CA GLY A 71 -26.07 10.12 -0.01
C GLY A 71 -25.36 9.89 -1.35
N LYS A 72 -24.40 8.95 -1.43
CA LYS A 72 -23.65 8.62 -2.65
C LYS A 72 -23.83 7.15 -3.02
N SER A 73 -24.11 6.93 -4.30
CA SER A 73 -24.29 5.60 -4.89
C SER A 73 -22.98 5.05 -5.45
N VAL A 74 -22.65 3.80 -5.12
CA VAL A 74 -21.41 3.13 -5.52
C VAL A 74 -21.71 1.84 -6.28
N LEU A 75 -21.04 1.62 -7.40
CA LEU A 75 -21.00 0.33 -8.10
C LEU A 75 -19.57 -0.20 -8.16
N VAL A 76 -19.39 -1.48 -7.83
CA VAL A 76 -18.18 -2.26 -8.15
C VAL A 76 -18.49 -3.21 -9.29
N VAL A 77 -17.60 -3.33 -10.27
CA VAL A 77 -17.67 -4.32 -11.35
C VAL A 77 -16.45 -5.25 -11.25
N GLU A 78 -16.68 -6.52 -10.89
CA GLU A 78 -15.66 -7.56 -10.71
C GLU A 78 -15.88 -8.73 -11.67
N ALA A 79 -14.80 -9.30 -12.20
CA ALA A 79 -14.81 -10.38 -13.18
C ALA A 79 -14.85 -11.79 -12.56
N GLY A 80 -14.41 -11.94 -11.31
CA GLY A 80 -14.63 -13.14 -10.50
C GLY A 80 -15.86 -13.03 -9.59
N TYR A 81 -15.87 -13.80 -8.50
CA TYR A 81 -17.03 -14.04 -7.64
C TYR A 81 -16.74 -13.85 -6.13
N ASP A 82 -17.76 -14.08 -5.29
CA ASP A 82 -17.68 -14.14 -3.82
C ASP A 82 -17.16 -15.52 -3.37
N GLU A 83 -15.97 -15.54 -2.77
CA GLU A 83 -15.23 -16.77 -2.42
C GLU A 83 -15.20 -17.06 -0.90
N GLU A 84 -16.07 -16.42 -0.11
CA GLU A 84 -16.17 -16.58 1.35
C GLU A 84 -16.54 -18.01 1.82
N GLN A 85 -16.90 -18.90 0.89
CA GLN A 85 -17.20 -20.31 1.15
C GLN A 85 -16.20 -21.26 0.48
N ASN A 86 -15.15 -20.72 -0.16
CA ASN A 86 -14.13 -21.50 -0.86
C ASN A 86 -12.97 -21.80 0.09
N ASP A 87 -12.70 -23.08 0.33
CA ASP A 87 -11.68 -23.52 1.30
C ASP A 87 -10.25 -23.21 0.85
N LYS A 88 -10.01 -23.11 -0.46
CA LYS A 88 -8.74 -22.68 -1.07
C LYS A 88 -8.39 -21.22 -0.78
N VAL A 89 -9.41 -20.40 -0.53
CA VAL A 89 -9.26 -18.98 -0.15
C VAL A 89 -9.25 -18.85 1.37
N THR A 90 -10.25 -19.41 2.03
CA THR A 90 -10.49 -19.17 3.46
C THR A 90 -9.47 -19.84 4.37
N ASP A 91 -8.98 -21.05 4.07
CA ASP A 91 -8.03 -21.76 4.92
C ASP A 91 -6.61 -21.19 4.77
N ALA A 92 -6.09 -20.58 5.84
CA ALA A 92 -4.76 -19.97 5.88
C ALA A 92 -3.64 -20.98 5.59
N SER A 93 -3.86 -22.28 5.81
CA SER A 93 -2.88 -23.33 5.54
C SER A 93 -2.77 -23.74 4.06
N LYS A 94 -3.69 -23.28 3.19
CA LYS A 94 -3.82 -23.73 1.79
C LYS A 94 -3.28 -22.75 0.75
N TYR A 95 -2.22 -22.00 1.07
CA TYR A 95 -1.49 -21.20 0.08
C TYR A 95 -1.12 -22.05 -1.15
N GLN A 96 -1.10 -21.42 -2.34
CA GLN A 96 -0.93 -22.04 -3.65
C GLN A 96 -2.08 -22.95 -4.14
N SER A 97 -3.01 -23.42 -3.29
CA SER A 97 -4.10 -24.33 -3.72
C SER A 97 -5.12 -23.71 -4.69
N ALA A 98 -5.15 -22.38 -4.78
CA ALA A 98 -5.96 -21.60 -5.71
C ALA A 98 -5.30 -21.37 -7.08
N PHE A 99 -3.99 -21.65 -7.22
CA PHE A 99 -3.25 -21.47 -8.46
C PHE A 99 -3.76 -22.41 -9.55
N ASP A 100 -3.75 -21.93 -10.80
CA ASP A 100 -4.24 -22.67 -11.98
C ASP A 100 -5.71 -23.13 -11.88
N THR A 101 -6.49 -22.47 -11.01
CA THR A 101 -7.95 -22.60 -10.91
C THR A 101 -8.65 -21.35 -11.45
N PHE A 102 -9.99 -21.32 -11.47
CA PHE A 102 -10.76 -20.13 -11.86
C PHE A 102 -10.50 -18.88 -10.98
N LEU A 103 -9.86 -19.05 -9.82
CA LEU A 103 -9.43 -18.00 -8.89
C LEU A 103 -8.15 -17.28 -9.32
N ASP A 104 -7.40 -17.83 -10.30
CA ASP A 104 -6.14 -17.28 -10.78
C ASP A 104 -6.30 -16.85 -12.24
N TRP A 105 -5.95 -15.59 -12.53
CA TRP A 105 -5.85 -15.10 -13.90
C TRP A 105 -4.73 -15.76 -14.69
N ALA A 106 -3.67 -16.22 -14.01
CA ALA A 106 -2.52 -16.91 -14.59
C ALA A 106 -1.99 -16.24 -15.88
N TYR A 107 -1.83 -14.91 -15.86
CA TYR A 107 -1.42 -14.13 -17.03
C TYR A 107 -0.09 -14.64 -17.56
N GLN A 108 0.04 -14.80 -18.88
CA GLN A 108 1.28 -15.25 -19.51
C GLN A 108 2.08 -14.05 -19.98
N THR A 109 3.39 -14.04 -19.71
CA THR A 109 4.29 -13.10 -20.36
C THR A 109 4.55 -13.50 -21.81
N VAL A 110 5.11 -12.60 -22.60
CA VAL A 110 5.86 -12.99 -23.81
C VAL A 110 7.07 -13.86 -23.42
N PRO A 111 7.63 -14.67 -24.35
CA PRO A 111 8.88 -15.39 -24.13
C PRO A 111 10.00 -14.47 -23.61
N GLN A 112 10.59 -14.81 -22.48
CA GLN A 112 11.58 -13.95 -21.81
C GLN A 112 12.98 -14.20 -22.38
N THR A 113 13.34 -13.41 -23.40
CA THR A 113 14.53 -13.66 -24.23
C THR A 113 15.87 -13.56 -23.48
N SER A 114 15.94 -12.75 -22.43
CA SER A 114 17.09 -12.65 -21.52
C SER A 114 17.11 -13.71 -20.41
N ALA A 115 16.12 -14.62 -20.35
CA ALA A 115 15.92 -15.52 -19.23
C ALA A 115 15.29 -16.84 -19.70
N ASN A 116 16.13 -17.77 -20.15
CA ASN A 116 15.79 -19.11 -20.70
C ASN A 116 14.81 -19.18 -21.89
N GLY A 117 14.24 -18.04 -22.33
CA GLY A 117 13.38 -17.96 -23.50
C GLY A 117 11.96 -18.49 -23.30
N GLN A 118 11.56 -18.91 -22.09
CA GLN A 118 10.19 -19.36 -21.82
C GLN A 118 9.26 -18.19 -21.42
N PRO A 119 7.95 -18.28 -21.69
CA PRO A 119 6.93 -17.49 -20.99
C PRO A 119 6.93 -17.78 -19.49
N GLN A 120 6.58 -16.77 -18.70
CA GLN A 120 6.37 -16.88 -17.26
C GLN A 120 4.89 -16.69 -16.92
N THR A 121 4.41 -17.39 -15.89
CA THR A 121 3.05 -17.21 -15.36
C THR A 121 3.05 -16.16 -14.25
N MET A 122 2.39 -15.03 -14.50
CA MET A 122 2.15 -13.97 -13.53
C MET A 122 0.78 -14.17 -12.88
N ARG A 123 0.78 -14.72 -11.66
CA ARG A 123 -0.44 -15.07 -10.93
C ARG A 123 -1.13 -13.84 -10.36
N SER A 124 -2.45 -13.81 -10.42
CA SER A 124 -3.26 -12.68 -9.93
C SER A 124 -4.67 -13.16 -9.61
N GLY A 125 -5.24 -12.70 -8.50
CA GLY A 125 -6.53 -13.21 -8.02
C GLY A 125 -7.72 -12.70 -8.84
N ARG A 126 -8.58 -13.62 -9.27
CA ARG A 126 -9.85 -13.37 -9.96
C ARG A 126 -11.02 -13.63 -9.00
N GLY A 127 -11.53 -12.58 -8.36
CA GLY A 127 -12.56 -12.67 -7.34
C GLY A 127 -12.66 -11.39 -6.51
N LEU A 128 -13.71 -11.29 -5.69
CA LEU A 128 -13.80 -10.22 -4.68
C LEU A 128 -12.64 -10.37 -3.69
N GLY A 129 -11.87 -9.29 -3.50
CA GLY A 129 -10.58 -9.28 -2.80
C GLY A 129 -9.36 -9.37 -3.74
N GLY A 130 -9.54 -9.80 -5.00
CA GLY A 130 -8.47 -9.91 -6.00
C GLY A 130 -7.31 -10.77 -5.50
N SER A 131 -6.06 -10.41 -5.79
CA SER A 131 -4.87 -11.18 -5.38
C SER A 131 -4.75 -11.44 -3.87
N THR A 132 -5.48 -10.72 -2.99
CA THR A 132 -5.49 -11.03 -1.55
C THR A 132 -6.14 -12.38 -1.24
N ILE A 133 -6.96 -12.95 -2.14
CA ILE A 133 -7.57 -14.28 -1.97
C ILE A 133 -6.60 -15.45 -2.25
N ILE A 134 -5.49 -15.20 -2.96
CA ILE A 134 -4.52 -16.26 -3.38
C ILE A 134 -3.08 -16.07 -2.85
N ASN A 135 -2.72 -14.88 -2.35
CA ASN A 135 -1.35 -14.56 -1.96
C ASN A 135 -0.86 -15.27 -0.67
N GLY A 136 0.42 -15.10 -0.34
CA GLY A 136 1.06 -15.66 0.86
C GLY A 136 0.69 -14.97 2.20
N MET A 137 -0.23 -14.01 2.22
CA MET A 137 -0.72 -13.26 3.39
C MET A 137 0.30 -12.46 4.22
N ALA A 138 1.61 -12.59 3.98
CA ALA A 138 2.67 -11.93 4.75
C ALA A 138 2.53 -10.38 4.80
N TRP A 139 2.80 -9.80 5.97
CA TRP A 139 2.56 -8.39 6.28
C TRP A 139 3.80 -7.69 6.84
N SER A 140 4.43 -6.88 5.99
CA SER A 140 5.57 -5.99 6.28
C SER A 140 5.22 -4.55 5.89
N LYS A 141 6.06 -3.58 6.23
CA LYS A 141 6.03 -2.21 5.67
C LYS A 141 7.44 -1.87 5.15
N PRO A 142 7.57 -1.07 4.08
CA PRO A 142 8.87 -0.80 3.44
C PRO A 142 9.76 0.10 4.29
N HIS A 143 10.96 0.42 3.78
CA HIS A 143 11.76 1.52 4.34
C HIS A 143 10.98 2.84 4.26
N ASP A 144 11.13 3.71 5.26
CA ASP A 144 10.49 5.02 5.31
C ASP A 144 10.88 5.90 4.13
N PHE A 145 12.18 6.03 3.87
CA PHE A 145 12.75 6.78 2.76
C PHE A 145 12.30 6.28 1.37
N GLN A 146 11.86 5.02 1.23
CA GLN A 146 11.28 4.52 -0.01
C GLN A 146 9.91 5.12 -0.30
N LEU A 147 9.12 5.44 0.74
CA LEU A 147 7.85 6.15 0.56
C LEU A 147 8.06 7.66 0.47
N ASP A 148 9.03 8.23 1.20
CA ASP A 148 9.36 9.66 1.11
C ASP A 148 9.84 10.08 -0.29
N ALA A 149 10.55 9.20 -0.99
CA ALA A 149 10.99 9.41 -2.38
C ALA A 149 9.83 9.64 -3.39
N LEU A 150 8.58 9.38 -3.02
CA LEU A 150 7.42 9.77 -3.84
C LEU A 150 7.31 11.30 -3.98
N GLU A 151 7.68 12.09 -2.96
CA GLU A 151 7.70 13.56 -3.05
C GLU A 151 8.79 14.05 -4.00
N GLU A 152 9.93 13.35 -4.08
CA GLU A 152 10.99 13.67 -5.06
C GLU A 152 10.50 13.51 -6.50
N LEU A 153 9.53 12.64 -6.75
CA LEU A 153 8.87 12.46 -8.06
C LEU A 153 7.71 13.45 -8.29
N GLY A 154 7.62 14.50 -7.47
CA GLY A 154 6.63 15.57 -7.58
C GLY A 154 5.30 15.30 -6.89
N ASN A 155 5.21 14.25 -6.06
CA ASN A 155 3.98 13.89 -5.36
C ASN A 155 3.91 14.53 -3.97
N GLU A 156 3.87 15.85 -3.89
CA GLU A 156 3.79 16.59 -2.61
C GLU A 156 2.67 16.04 -1.70
N GLY A 157 3.00 15.77 -0.43
CA GLY A 157 2.09 15.16 0.53
C GLY A 157 1.82 13.67 0.31
N VAL A 158 2.73 12.97 -0.38
CA VAL A 158 2.80 11.50 -0.45
C VAL A 158 4.18 11.05 0.00
N ASN A 159 4.27 10.58 1.24
CA ASN A 159 5.52 10.21 1.90
C ASN A 159 5.24 9.13 2.98
N TRP A 160 6.26 8.64 3.69
CA TRP A 160 6.09 7.68 4.77
C TRP A 160 5.10 8.17 5.82
N ASN A 161 5.30 9.38 6.36
CA ASN A 161 4.48 9.91 7.45
C ASN A 161 2.98 10.01 7.10
N SER A 162 2.67 10.40 5.86
CA SER A 162 1.28 10.47 5.38
C SER A 162 0.72 9.08 5.07
N LEU A 163 1.44 8.20 4.37
CA LEU A 163 0.97 6.87 4.02
C LEU A 163 0.87 5.93 5.22
N GLN A 164 1.80 5.99 6.17
CA GLN A 164 1.83 5.15 7.38
C GLN A 164 0.56 5.31 8.21
N GLN A 165 0.02 6.53 8.33
CA GLN A 165 -1.26 6.77 9.01
C GLN A 165 -2.42 5.99 8.37
N TYR A 166 -2.43 5.87 7.04
CA TYR A 166 -3.42 5.08 6.31
C TYR A 166 -3.12 3.58 6.32
N MET A 167 -1.84 3.17 6.33
CA MET A 167 -1.45 1.77 6.56
C MET A 167 -1.91 1.29 7.95
N LEU A 168 -1.76 2.14 8.96
CA LEU A 168 -2.26 1.91 10.33
C LEU A 168 -3.80 1.91 10.37
N ARG A 169 -4.49 2.82 9.67
CA ARG A 169 -5.97 2.83 9.59
C ARG A 169 -6.57 1.52 9.05
N ALA A 170 -5.84 0.81 8.19
CA ALA A 170 -6.26 -0.50 7.68
C ALA A 170 -6.08 -1.63 8.71
N GLU A 171 -5.22 -1.48 9.71
CA GLU A 171 -4.65 -2.58 10.51
C GLU A 171 -5.37 -2.80 11.87
N THR A 172 -5.74 -4.06 12.13
CA THR A 172 -5.95 -4.60 13.48
C THR A 172 -4.90 -5.67 13.74
N PHE A 173 -3.81 -5.28 14.39
CA PHE A 173 -2.75 -6.17 14.82
C PHE A 173 -3.12 -6.92 16.11
N THR A 174 -2.81 -8.22 16.13
CA THR A 174 -2.83 -9.04 17.35
C THR A 174 -1.39 -9.29 17.78
N PRO A 175 -0.94 -8.74 18.93
CA PRO A 175 0.40 -8.98 19.45
C PRO A 175 0.72 -10.48 19.63
N PRO A 176 2.02 -10.86 19.62
CA PRO A 176 2.44 -12.22 19.93
C PRO A 176 1.83 -12.72 21.25
N SER A 177 1.34 -13.95 21.25
CA SER A 177 0.92 -14.62 22.48
C SER A 177 2.11 -14.78 23.44
N SER A 178 1.85 -14.99 24.74
CA SER A 178 2.91 -15.18 25.73
C SER A 178 3.87 -16.34 25.40
N GLN A 179 3.39 -17.36 24.66
CA GLN A 179 4.23 -18.47 24.20
C GLN A 179 5.11 -18.06 23.02
N GLN A 180 4.59 -17.30 22.06
CA GLN A 180 5.36 -16.77 20.93
C GLN A 180 6.41 -15.75 21.38
N ALA A 181 6.05 -14.85 22.31
CA ALA A 181 6.98 -13.92 22.95
C ALA A 181 8.10 -14.66 23.70
N ALA A 182 7.78 -15.71 24.46
CA ALA A 182 8.77 -16.56 25.12
C ALA A 182 9.66 -17.35 24.12
N ALA A 183 9.17 -17.62 22.92
CA ALA A 183 9.93 -18.23 21.82
C ALA A 183 10.73 -17.21 20.98
N GLY A 184 10.71 -15.93 21.34
CA GLY A 184 11.51 -14.86 20.72
C GLY A 184 10.81 -14.06 19.62
N VAL A 185 9.50 -14.24 19.40
CA VAL A 185 8.73 -13.39 18.48
C VAL A 185 8.52 -12.01 19.12
N THR A 186 8.88 -10.95 18.41
CA THR A 186 8.82 -9.56 18.86
C THR A 186 7.92 -8.71 17.98
N SER A 187 7.40 -7.63 18.54
CA SER A 187 6.62 -6.61 17.82
C SER A 187 6.74 -5.27 18.54
N THR A 188 6.69 -4.17 17.82
CA THR A 188 6.83 -2.80 18.34
C THR A 188 5.47 -2.12 18.34
N GLY A 189 4.88 -1.94 19.52
CA GLY A 189 3.47 -1.55 19.65
C GLY A 189 3.06 -0.22 18.98
N SER A 190 4.01 0.69 18.74
CA SER A 190 3.81 1.97 18.04
C SER A 190 3.80 1.85 16.51
N CYS A 191 4.26 0.73 15.94
CA CYS A 191 4.29 0.49 14.49
C CYS A 191 2.99 -0.15 13.97
N HIS A 192 2.04 -0.42 14.87
CA HIS A 192 0.77 -1.10 14.60
C HIS A 192 -0.45 -0.33 15.12
N ALA A 193 -1.60 -0.60 14.49
CA ALA A 193 -2.92 -0.24 15.02
C ALA A 193 -3.73 -1.49 15.38
N TYR A 194 -4.81 -1.29 16.14
CA TYR A 194 -5.57 -2.37 16.79
C TYR A 194 -7.08 -2.33 16.49
N ASN A 195 -7.50 -1.50 15.52
CA ASN A 195 -8.92 -1.20 15.27
C ASN A 195 -9.30 -1.10 13.77
N GLY A 196 -8.36 -1.32 12.85
CA GLY A 196 -8.61 -1.34 11.41
C GLY A 196 -9.36 -2.60 10.93
N PRO A 197 -9.90 -2.60 9.71
CA PRO A 197 -10.65 -3.73 9.16
C PRO A 197 -9.83 -5.00 8.87
N VAL A 198 -8.52 -4.88 8.61
CA VAL A 198 -7.64 -6.00 8.24
C VAL A 198 -6.99 -6.60 9.48
N GLY A 199 -7.36 -7.83 9.81
CA GLY A 199 -6.74 -8.61 10.88
C GLY A 199 -5.34 -9.06 10.51
N ILE A 200 -4.35 -8.64 11.29
CA ILE A 200 -2.94 -9.00 11.18
C ILE A 200 -2.54 -9.77 12.44
N GLN A 201 -2.01 -10.98 12.28
CA GLN A 201 -1.53 -11.79 13.40
C GLN A 201 -0.48 -12.80 12.90
N TYR A 202 0.42 -13.22 13.80
CA TYR A 202 1.19 -14.45 13.60
C TYR A 202 0.24 -15.66 13.55
N ASP A 203 0.69 -16.80 13.00
CA ASP A 203 -0.08 -18.04 13.12
C ASP A 203 -0.26 -18.41 14.60
N PRO A 204 -1.49 -18.51 15.15
CA PRO A 204 -1.72 -18.77 16.57
C PRO A 204 -1.27 -20.15 17.05
N GLN A 205 -0.94 -21.06 16.14
CA GLN A 205 -0.40 -22.40 16.44
C GLN A 205 1.10 -22.50 16.18
N ALA A 206 1.72 -21.47 15.57
CA ALA A 206 3.14 -21.48 15.29
C ALA A 206 3.98 -21.01 16.47
N LEU A 207 5.00 -21.80 16.78
CA LEU A 207 6.20 -21.41 17.50
C LEU A 207 7.40 -21.65 16.58
N PRO A 208 8.43 -20.79 16.64
CA PRO A 208 9.70 -21.05 15.96
C PRO A 208 10.25 -22.45 16.27
N SER A 209 10.69 -23.17 15.25
CA SER A 209 11.42 -24.43 15.42
C SER A 209 12.86 -24.23 15.91
N ASP A 210 13.56 -25.33 16.20
CA ASP A 210 15.00 -25.30 16.46
C ASP A 210 15.80 -24.85 15.24
N VAL A 211 15.36 -25.23 14.02
CA VAL A 211 16.01 -24.81 12.78
C VAL A 211 15.72 -23.33 12.49
N GLU A 212 14.50 -22.81 12.68
CA GLU A 212 14.21 -21.36 12.55
C GLU A 212 14.98 -20.51 13.58
N ARG A 213 15.10 -20.98 14.82
CA ARG A 213 15.97 -20.35 15.83
C ARG A 213 17.43 -20.36 15.39
N ALA A 214 17.90 -21.47 14.82
CA ALA A 214 19.26 -21.59 14.32
C ALA A 214 19.53 -20.67 13.12
N THR A 215 18.60 -20.60 12.15
CA THR A 215 18.60 -19.67 11.00
C THR A 215 18.73 -18.22 11.47
N ASN A 216 17.85 -17.78 12.38
CA ASN A 216 17.88 -16.43 12.94
C ASN A 216 19.22 -16.14 13.66
N GLN A 217 19.72 -17.08 14.47
CA GLN A 217 21.01 -16.89 15.13
C GLN A 217 22.20 -16.90 14.15
N THR A 218 22.14 -17.68 13.08
CA THR A 218 23.15 -17.66 12.01
C THR A 218 23.14 -16.32 11.27
N PHE A 219 21.97 -15.74 10.95
CA PHE A 219 21.89 -14.42 10.35
C PHE A 219 22.51 -13.34 11.26
N LYS A 220 22.19 -13.35 12.57
CA LYS A 220 22.84 -12.49 13.57
C LYS A 220 24.36 -12.65 13.58
N ASN A 221 24.86 -13.90 13.57
CA ASN A 221 26.29 -14.20 13.55
C ASN A 221 26.98 -13.72 12.25
N ALA A 222 26.25 -13.71 11.13
CA ALA A 222 26.71 -13.22 9.83
C ALA A 222 26.65 -11.68 9.67
N GLY A 223 26.15 -10.96 10.68
CA GLY A 223 26.06 -9.50 10.69
C GLY A 223 24.74 -8.92 10.15
N LEU A 224 23.76 -9.77 9.79
CA LEU A 224 22.40 -9.34 9.52
C LEU A 224 21.63 -9.27 10.85
N PRO A 225 21.30 -8.06 11.37
CA PRO A 225 20.65 -7.94 12.66
C PRO A 225 19.26 -8.57 12.65
N TYR A 226 18.75 -8.85 13.85
CA TYR A 226 17.35 -9.23 14.01
C TYR A 226 16.49 -7.97 14.01
N ALA A 227 15.58 -7.86 13.04
CA ALA A 227 14.63 -6.77 13.01
C ALA A 227 13.64 -6.98 14.17
N THR A 228 13.46 -5.97 15.02
CA THR A 228 12.50 -6.09 16.13
C THR A 228 11.07 -6.20 15.60
N ASP A 229 10.81 -5.57 14.44
CA ASP A 229 9.53 -5.51 13.77
C ASP A 229 9.72 -5.07 12.31
N LEU A 230 9.17 -5.82 11.34
CA LEU A 230 9.28 -5.55 9.90
C LEU A 230 8.26 -4.50 9.40
N THR A 231 7.61 -3.75 10.31
CA THR A 231 6.60 -2.75 9.98
C THR A 231 6.96 -1.32 10.42
N CYS A 232 8.13 -1.11 11.03
CA CYS A 232 8.49 0.18 11.63
C CYS A 232 9.12 1.23 10.71
N GLY A 233 9.34 0.94 9.41
CA GLY A 233 10.05 1.85 8.49
C GLY A 233 11.53 1.50 8.29
N ASP A 234 12.02 0.45 8.93
CA ASP A 234 13.32 -0.18 8.63
C ASP A 234 13.15 -1.71 8.68
N PRO A 235 12.77 -2.36 7.55
CA PRO A 235 12.66 -3.81 7.48
C PRO A 235 14.01 -4.53 7.38
N ALA A 236 15.17 -3.85 7.36
CA ALA A 236 16.45 -4.52 7.16
C ALA A 236 16.86 -5.39 8.36
N GLY A 237 17.04 -6.68 8.12
CA GLY A 237 17.33 -7.67 9.17
C GLY A 237 16.62 -8.99 8.93
N ALA A 238 16.50 -9.83 9.96
CA ALA A 238 15.67 -11.03 9.92
C ALA A 238 14.64 -11.06 11.07
N ALA A 239 13.41 -11.49 10.81
CA ALA A 239 12.37 -11.63 11.84
C ALA A 239 11.23 -12.60 11.43
N PRO A 240 10.45 -13.13 12.39
CA PRO A 240 9.17 -13.77 12.12
C PRO A 240 8.19 -12.78 11.50
N ILE A 241 7.41 -13.21 10.51
CA ILE A 241 6.41 -12.37 9.84
C ILE A 241 5.00 -12.62 10.38
N ALA A 242 4.19 -11.56 10.45
CA ALA A 242 2.75 -11.66 10.70
C ALA A 242 1.98 -11.80 9.38
N ASN A 243 0.77 -12.35 9.39
CA ASN A 243 -0.03 -12.57 8.20
C ASN A 243 -1.40 -11.87 8.28
N THR A 244 -2.00 -11.55 7.13
CA THR A 244 -3.40 -11.10 6.99
C THR A 244 -4.37 -12.25 7.23
N ARG A 245 -4.74 -12.50 8.49
CA ARG A 245 -5.59 -13.62 8.92
C ARG A 245 -6.29 -13.33 10.25
N SER A 246 -7.28 -14.15 10.59
CA SER A 246 -7.91 -14.22 11.90
C SER A 246 -8.14 -15.69 12.26
N GLY A 247 -7.54 -16.16 13.36
CA GLY A 247 -7.50 -17.60 13.65
C GLY A 247 -6.77 -18.39 12.54
N ASN A 248 -7.41 -19.40 11.95
CA ASN A 248 -6.93 -20.11 10.74
C ASN A 248 -7.62 -19.62 9.45
N THR A 249 -8.34 -18.49 9.50
CA THR A 249 -9.02 -17.94 8.33
C THR A 249 -8.19 -16.80 7.73
N ARG A 250 -7.89 -16.84 6.43
CA ARG A 250 -7.33 -15.71 5.67
C ARG A 250 -8.15 -14.44 5.93
N ASN A 251 -7.54 -13.26 5.89
CA ASN A 251 -8.26 -11.99 5.91
C ASN A 251 -7.95 -11.17 4.66
N ASP A 252 -8.56 -11.60 3.56
CA ASP A 252 -8.55 -10.87 2.28
C ASP A 252 -9.37 -9.58 2.35
N ALA A 253 -9.20 -8.73 1.34
CA ALA A 253 -9.77 -7.38 1.35
C ALA A 253 -11.31 -7.37 1.33
N TYR A 254 -11.94 -8.35 0.70
CA TYR A 254 -13.41 -8.43 0.67
C TYR A 254 -13.96 -8.83 2.05
N ARG A 255 -13.34 -9.83 2.70
CA ARG A 255 -13.68 -10.24 4.07
C ARG A 255 -13.53 -9.10 5.06
N ALA A 256 -12.41 -8.37 4.98
CA ALA A 256 -12.07 -7.26 5.86
C ALA A 256 -13.01 -6.05 5.71
N TYR A 257 -13.24 -5.59 4.47
CA TYR A 257 -13.92 -4.32 4.23
C TYR A 257 -15.42 -4.44 3.98
N LEU A 258 -15.90 -5.50 3.31
CA LEU A 258 -17.23 -5.50 2.70
C LEU A 258 -18.17 -6.62 3.17
N TYR A 259 -17.66 -7.83 3.39
CA TYR A 259 -18.50 -9.04 3.58
C TYR A 259 -19.59 -8.90 4.66
N THR A 260 -19.26 -8.25 5.78
CA THR A 260 -20.17 -8.07 6.92
C THR A 260 -20.96 -6.76 6.92
N LYS A 261 -20.79 -5.89 5.92
CA LYS A 261 -21.39 -4.55 5.88
C LYS A 261 -22.77 -4.57 5.21
N THR A 262 -23.73 -3.84 5.75
CA THR A 262 -25.01 -3.56 5.06
C THR A 262 -25.02 -2.13 4.55
N ARG A 263 -25.04 -1.95 3.23
CA ARG A 263 -25.00 -0.64 2.56
C ARG A 263 -25.99 -0.63 1.37
N PRO A 264 -27.19 -0.02 1.49
CA PRO A 264 -28.19 -0.02 0.41
C PRO A 264 -27.77 0.82 -0.81
N ASN A 265 -26.79 1.70 -0.62
CA ASN A 265 -26.18 2.56 -1.63
C ASN A 265 -24.99 1.90 -2.36
N LEU A 266 -24.58 0.68 -1.98
CA LEU A 266 -23.48 -0.06 -2.62
C LEU A 266 -24.01 -1.27 -3.41
N THR A 267 -23.79 -1.26 -4.72
CA THR A 267 -24.00 -2.42 -5.61
C THR A 267 -22.66 -3.07 -5.93
N ILE A 268 -22.61 -4.40 -5.91
CA ILE A 268 -21.44 -5.18 -6.36
C ILE A 268 -21.92 -6.10 -7.49
N LEU A 269 -21.41 -5.91 -8.70
CA LEU A 269 -21.60 -6.81 -9.84
C LEU A 269 -20.39 -7.73 -9.95
N THR A 270 -20.64 -9.03 -10.03
CA THR A 270 -19.64 -10.10 -10.17
C THR A 270 -19.87 -10.90 -11.46
N GLY A 271 -18.85 -11.62 -11.95
CA GLY A 271 -18.90 -12.31 -13.24
C GLY A 271 -18.90 -11.36 -14.45
N ALA A 272 -18.38 -10.14 -14.29
CA ALA A 272 -18.41 -9.07 -15.28
C ALA A 272 -17.01 -8.50 -15.59
N ASN A 273 -16.53 -8.72 -16.80
CA ASN A 273 -15.24 -8.23 -17.26
C ASN A 273 -15.37 -6.78 -17.72
N VAL A 274 -14.62 -5.84 -17.13
CA VAL A 274 -14.52 -4.47 -17.65
C VAL A 274 -13.68 -4.47 -18.94
N GLY A 275 -14.17 -3.83 -19.99
CA GLY A 275 -13.51 -3.75 -21.30
C GLY A 275 -13.02 -2.36 -21.68
N ARG A 276 -13.81 -1.31 -21.40
CA ARG A 276 -13.45 0.08 -21.71
C ARG A 276 -14.02 1.07 -20.70
N ILE A 277 -13.40 2.24 -20.64
CA ILE A 277 -13.96 3.44 -20.02
C ILE A 277 -14.74 4.20 -21.10
N THR A 278 -15.97 4.60 -20.80
CA THR A 278 -16.74 5.49 -21.68
C THR A 278 -16.19 6.90 -21.53
N LEU A 279 -15.66 7.48 -22.61
CA LEU A 279 -15.10 8.84 -22.63
C LEU A 279 -15.98 9.78 -23.46
N SER A 280 -16.16 11.01 -22.97
CA SER A 280 -16.85 12.06 -23.72
C SER A 280 -16.07 12.49 -24.97
N SER A 281 -16.79 13.00 -25.97
CA SER A 281 -16.18 13.69 -27.13
C SER A 281 -15.47 14.99 -26.73
N GLY A 282 -14.50 15.41 -27.54
CA GLY A 282 -13.71 16.64 -27.35
C GLY A 282 -12.26 16.38 -26.93
N ASN A 283 -11.47 17.47 -26.87
CA ASN A 283 -10.02 17.43 -26.64
C ASN A 283 -9.64 17.13 -25.18
N ASN A 284 -10.52 17.47 -24.23
CA ASN A 284 -10.36 17.18 -22.80
C ASN A 284 -11.43 16.15 -22.41
N PRO A 285 -11.22 14.85 -22.67
CA PRO A 285 -12.23 13.83 -22.39
C PRO A 285 -12.58 13.76 -20.89
N ARG A 286 -13.83 13.42 -20.61
CA ARG A 286 -14.32 13.05 -19.28
C ARG A 286 -14.68 11.58 -19.28
N ALA A 287 -14.28 10.84 -18.25
CA ALA A 287 -14.86 9.53 -18.00
C ALA A 287 -16.32 9.68 -17.56
N THR A 288 -17.23 9.01 -18.26
CA THR A 288 -18.68 9.05 -18.01
C THR A 288 -19.25 7.70 -17.60
N GLY A 289 -18.45 6.63 -17.59
CA GLY A 289 -18.92 5.28 -17.32
C GLY A 289 -17.93 4.19 -17.68
N LEU A 290 -18.38 2.94 -17.60
CA LEU A 290 -17.66 1.74 -18.03
C LEU A 290 -18.50 0.93 -19.03
N GLU A 291 -17.81 0.28 -19.98
CA GLU A 291 -18.32 -0.84 -20.77
C GLU A 291 -17.80 -2.15 -20.16
N PHE A 292 -18.67 -3.14 -20.00
CA PHE A 292 -18.32 -4.45 -19.43
C PHE A 292 -19.10 -5.60 -20.10
N ARG A 293 -18.60 -6.82 -19.98
CA ARG A 293 -19.17 -8.05 -20.56
C ARG A 293 -19.39 -9.14 -19.51
N ASP A 294 -20.58 -9.72 -19.50
CA ASP A 294 -20.89 -10.88 -18.64
C ASP A 294 -20.30 -12.19 -19.19
N GLU A 295 -20.30 -13.26 -18.38
CA GLU A 295 -19.82 -14.59 -18.83
C GLU A 295 -20.68 -15.23 -19.94
N LYS A 296 -21.87 -14.68 -20.25
CA LYS A 296 -22.71 -15.11 -21.37
C LYS A 296 -22.35 -14.39 -22.68
N GLY A 297 -21.42 -13.45 -22.65
CA GLY A 297 -20.97 -12.65 -23.79
C GLY A 297 -21.79 -11.37 -24.05
N ASN A 298 -22.81 -11.08 -23.24
CA ASN A 298 -23.59 -9.85 -23.35
C ASN A 298 -22.73 -8.66 -22.90
N THR A 299 -22.73 -7.59 -23.69
CA THR A 299 -21.99 -6.37 -23.39
C THR A 299 -22.96 -5.28 -22.94
N TYR A 300 -22.62 -4.61 -21.85
CA TYR A 300 -23.43 -3.61 -21.16
C TYR A 300 -22.60 -2.36 -20.89
N SER A 301 -23.27 -1.26 -20.53
CA SER A 301 -22.61 -0.03 -20.07
C SER A 301 -23.28 0.52 -18.82
N VAL A 302 -22.54 1.25 -18.01
CA VAL A 302 -23.04 1.92 -16.80
C VAL A 302 -22.39 3.28 -16.64
N ASN A 303 -23.15 4.28 -16.17
CA ASN A 303 -22.72 5.66 -16.10
C ASN A 303 -22.18 6.06 -14.72
N ALA A 304 -21.21 6.97 -14.69
CA ALA A 304 -20.63 7.58 -13.50
C ALA A 304 -20.94 9.09 -13.45
N ASN A 305 -21.75 9.49 -12.47
CA ASN A 305 -22.11 10.88 -12.19
C ASN A 305 -20.91 11.66 -11.64
N LEU A 306 -20.15 11.12 -10.69
CA LEU A 306 -18.96 11.77 -10.14
C LEU A 306 -17.69 11.21 -10.76
N GLU A 307 -17.24 10.00 -10.42
CA GLU A 307 -15.95 9.48 -10.89
C GLU A 307 -15.96 8.00 -11.29
N VAL A 308 -15.17 7.67 -12.31
CA VAL A 308 -14.73 6.30 -12.62
C VAL A 308 -13.40 6.06 -11.94
N ILE A 309 -13.24 4.93 -11.25
CA ILE A 309 -12.02 4.59 -10.50
C ILE A 309 -11.52 3.22 -10.97
N MET A 310 -10.29 3.18 -11.48
CA MET A 310 -9.63 1.96 -11.93
C MET A 310 -8.90 1.28 -10.77
N ALA A 311 -9.24 0.02 -10.51
CA ALA A 311 -8.70 -0.81 -9.45
C ALA A 311 -8.52 -2.29 -9.93
N LEU A 312 -8.17 -2.48 -11.21
CA LEU A 312 -8.05 -3.80 -11.85
C LEU A 312 -6.66 -4.45 -11.67
N GLY A 313 -5.72 -3.71 -11.09
CA GLY A 313 -4.34 -4.16 -10.90
C GLY A 313 -3.43 -3.82 -12.09
N SER A 314 -2.13 -3.78 -11.81
CA SER A 314 -1.06 -3.33 -12.70
C SER A 314 -0.97 -4.04 -14.05
N LEU A 315 -1.46 -5.27 -14.18
CA LEU A 315 -1.46 -6.00 -15.46
C LEU A 315 -2.71 -5.73 -16.32
N LYS A 316 -3.83 -5.27 -15.73
CA LYS A 316 -5.12 -5.12 -16.43
C LYS A 316 -5.56 -3.67 -16.58
N THR A 317 -5.37 -2.83 -15.56
CA THR A 317 -5.61 -1.37 -15.59
C THR A 317 -5.01 -0.68 -16.82
N PRO A 318 -3.70 -0.83 -17.16
CA PRO A 318 -3.13 -0.19 -18.34
C PRO A 318 -3.72 -0.69 -19.66
N LEU A 319 -4.10 -1.97 -19.74
CA LEU A 319 -4.76 -2.52 -20.94
C LEU A 319 -6.14 -1.88 -21.15
N ILE A 320 -6.93 -1.65 -20.09
CA ILE A 320 -8.25 -1.00 -20.21
C ILE A 320 -8.10 0.49 -20.54
N LEU A 321 -7.11 1.18 -19.98
CA LEU A 321 -6.78 2.56 -20.36
C LEU A 321 -6.40 2.63 -21.86
N GLN A 322 -5.53 1.74 -22.33
CA GLN A 322 -5.14 1.66 -23.75
C GLN A 322 -6.34 1.30 -24.66
N GLN A 323 -7.17 0.32 -24.29
CA GLN A 323 -8.42 0.01 -25.02
C GLN A 323 -9.41 1.18 -25.08
N SER A 324 -9.29 2.15 -24.16
CA SER A 324 -10.08 3.39 -24.12
C SER A 324 -9.41 4.55 -24.88
N GLY A 325 -8.27 4.30 -25.53
CA GLY A 325 -7.50 5.29 -26.28
C GLY A 325 -6.57 6.16 -25.42
N VAL A 326 -6.26 5.77 -24.18
CA VAL A 326 -5.31 6.47 -23.29
C VAL A 326 -4.02 5.67 -23.22
N GLY A 327 -2.96 6.19 -23.84
CA GLY A 327 -1.68 5.49 -23.91
C GLY A 327 -0.78 5.95 -25.07
N PRO A 328 0.35 5.28 -25.29
CA PRO A 328 1.33 5.66 -26.32
C PRO A 328 0.75 5.57 -27.73
N SER A 329 0.94 6.63 -28.53
CA SER A 329 0.37 6.74 -29.88
C SER A 329 0.78 5.60 -30.82
N ASP A 330 2.00 5.10 -30.71
CA ASP A 330 2.51 3.96 -31.47
C ASP A 330 1.83 2.64 -31.09
N VAL A 331 1.68 2.36 -29.79
CA VAL A 331 0.98 1.18 -29.26
C VAL A 331 -0.49 1.19 -29.68
N LEU A 332 -1.16 2.32 -29.54
CA LEU A 332 -2.58 2.46 -29.88
C LEU A 332 -2.81 2.35 -31.40
N ALA A 333 -1.95 2.97 -32.22
CA ALA A 333 -2.02 2.85 -33.67
C ALA A 333 -1.78 1.41 -34.15
N ALA A 334 -0.79 0.71 -33.58
CA ALA A 334 -0.50 -0.69 -33.91
C ALA A 334 -1.67 -1.63 -33.55
N ALA A 335 -2.35 -1.39 -32.43
CA ALA A 335 -3.54 -2.14 -32.02
C ALA A 335 -4.82 -1.73 -32.78
N GLY A 336 -4.80 -0.66 -33.57
CA GLY A 336 -5.97 -0.13 -34.26
C GLY A 336 -6.97 0.61 -33.35
N VAL A 337 -6.51 1.16 -32.23
CA VAL A 337 -7.30 1.97 -31.29
C VAL A 337 -7.08 3.46 -31.55
N PRO A 338 -8.13 4.28 -31.77
CA PRO A 338 -7.98 5.72 -31.91
C PRO A 338 -7.49 6.36 -30.60
N GLN A 339 -6.35 7.06 -30.64
CA GLN A 339 -5.83 7.77 -29.48
C GLN A 339 -6.76 8.93 -29.07
N ARG A 340 -6.91 9.09 -27.75
CA ARG A 340 -7.66 10.13 -27.04
C ARG A 340 -6.74 10.98 -26.17
N VAL A 341 -5.76 10.36 -25.52
CA VAL A 341 -4.76 11.02 -24.68
C VAL A 341 -3.43 10.28 -24.84
N GLU A 342 -2.35 11.03 -25.12
CA GLU A 342 -0.97 10.53 -25.09
C GLU A 342 -0.47 10.51 -23.63
N LEU A 343 -0.14 9.32 -23.14
CA LEU A 343 0.48 9.06 -21.84
C LEU A 343 1.33 7.79 -21.92
N PRO A 344 2.38 7.63 -21.09
CA PRO A 344 3.21 6.42 -21.04
C PRO A 344 2.52 5.23 -20.33
N VAL A 345 1.20 5.07 -20.51
CA VAL A 345 0.41 3.98 -19.92
C VAL A 345 0.88 2.63 -20.46
N GLY A 346 1.15 1.70 -19.56
CA GLY A 346 1.68 0.37 -19.86
C GLY A 346 3.19 0.33 -20.08
N LEU A 347 3.89 1.46 -19.96
CA LEU A 347 5.34 1.51 -19.87
C LEU A 347 5.77 1.37 -18.38
N ASN A 348 7.07 1.29 -18.10
CA ASN A 348 7.62 1.22 -16.73
C ASN A 348 7.04 0.05 -15.89
N LEU A 349 6.70 -1.09 -16.52
CA LEU A 349 6.32 -2.30 -15.76
C LEU A 349 7.54 -2.78 -14.97
N ILE A 350 7.37 -3.01 -13.67
CA ILE A 350 8.40 -3.56 -12.78
C ILE A 350 7.80 -4.77 -12.08
N ASP A 351 8.50 -5.90 -12.10
CA ASP A 351 8.25 -7.05 -11.23
C ASP A 351 9.59 -7.67 -10.80
N GLN A 352 9.59 -8.37 -9.67
CA GLN A 352 10.77 -9.01 -9.09
C GLN A 352 10.90 -10.45 -9.59
N THR A 353 12.10 -11.02 -9.60
CA THR A 353 12.34 -12.43 -9.93
C THR A 353 12.56 -13.23 -8.65
N THR A 354 11.90 -14.39 -8.53
CA THR A 354 12.11 -15.30 -7.39
C THR A 354 12.84 -16.56 -7.84
N THR A 355 13.86 -16.95 -7.10
CA THR A 355 14.54 -18.26 -7.22
C THR A 355 14.44 -19.01 -5.91
N THR A 356 14.41 -20.35 -5.98
CA THR A 356 14.27 -21.21 -4.80
C THR A 356 15.54 -22.03 -4.56
N THR A 357 16.09 -21.97 -3.35
CA THR A 357 17.15 -22.89 -2.87
C THR A 357 16.57 -23.87 -1.84
N ASN A 358 17.10 -25.09 -1.79
CA ASN A 358 16.54 -26.18 -0.97
C ASN A 358 17.62 -27.02 -0.30
N PHE A 359 17.58 -27.08 1.03
CA PHE A 359 18.53 -27.77 1.88
C PHE A 359 17.86 -28.93 2.62
N ALA A 360 18.49 -30.11 2.62
CA ALA A 360 18.09 -31.19 3.51
C ALA A 360 18.47 -30.82 4.95
N PHE A 361 17.52 -30.89 5.87
CA PHE A 361 17.76 -30.63 7.29
C PHE A 361 17.28 -31.77 8.19
N SER A 362 17.92 -31.85 9.34
CA SER A 362 17.52 -32.69 10.47
C SER A 362 16.94 -31.82 11.58
N GLY A 363 15.90 -32.29 12.27
CA GLY A 363 15.23 -31.54 13.33
C GLY A 363 13.71 -31.51 13.18
N ASN A 364 13.04 -30.79 14.09
CA ASN A 364 11.60 -30.57 14.00
C ASN A 364 11.29 -29.51 12.93
N ARG A 365 10.27 -29.74 12.11
CA ARG A 365 9.64 -28.69 11.29
C ARG A 365 9.10 -27.60 12.21
N GLY A 366 9.16 -26.35 11.78
CA GLY A 366 8.36 -25.30 12.39
C GLY A 366 7.19 -24.89 11.52
N ALA A 367 6.31 -24.14 12.17
CA ALA A 367 5.23 -23.41 11.53
C ALA A 367 5.49 -21.89 11.54
N GLY A 368 6.65 -21.45 12.07
CA GLY A 368 7.11 -20.08 11.95
C GLY A 368 7.66 -19.82 10.55
N GLN A 369 7.40 -18.62 10.03
CA GLN A 369 8.00 -18.11 8.81
C GLN A 369 8.96 -16.99 9.21
N VAL A 370 10.26 -17.17 8.97
CA VAL A 370 11.30 -16.15 9.16
C VAL A 370 11.64 -15.56 7.80
N ILE A 371 11.48 -14.25 7.68
CA ILE A 371 11.92 -13.50 6.51
C ILE A 371 13.22 -12.79 6.85
N ALA A 372 14.18 -12.85 5.93
CA ALA A 372 15.40 -12.07 5.97
C ALA A 372 15.44 -11.05 4.82
N PHE A 373 15.74 -9.80 5.18
CA PHE A 373 15.91 -8.63 4.33
C PHE A 373 17.39 -8.15 4.30
N PRO A 374 18.34 -8.90 3.68
CA PRO A 374 19.72 -8.45 3.50
C PRO A 374 19.85 -7.15 2.69
N ARG A 375 20.81 -6.33 3.09
CA ARG A 375 21.23 -5.10 2.39
C ARG A 375 22.34 -5.41 1.38
N PHE A 376 22.66 -4.45 0.51
CA PHE A 376 23.73 -4.57 -0.49
C PHE A 376 25.04 -5.16 0.08
N ASN A 377 25.53 -4.59 1.18
CA ASN A 377 26.78 -5.00 1.82
C ASN A 377 26.67 -6.31 2.63
N ASP A 378 25.48 -6.85 2.85
CA ASP A 378 25.30 -8.17 3.49
C ASP A 378 25.45 -9.29 2.44
N LEU A 379 24.92 -9.07 1.23
CA LEU A 379 24.97 -9.98 0.09
C LEU A 379 26.34 -10.02 -0.61
N LEU A 380 26.93 -8.84 -0.80
CA LEU A 380 28.10 -8.60 -1.66
C LEU A 380 29.31 -8.19 -0.81
N LYS A 381 30.48 -8.74 -1.13
CA LYS A 381 31.77 -8.46 -0.50
C LYS A 381 32.82 -8.26 -1.59
N ASP A 382 33.94 -7.64 -1.24
CA ASP A 382 35.16 -7.56 -2.04
C ASP A 382 34.91 -7.17 -3.52
N ASP A 383 35.43 -7.93 -4.48
CA ASP A 383 35.34 -7.61 -5.91
C ASP A 383 33.89 -7.59 -6.43
N ASP A 384 33.03 -8.53 -6.00
CA ASP A 384 31.60 -8.53 -6.37
C ASP A 384 30.92 -7.21 -5.97
N ALA A 385 31.21 -6.71 -4.76
CA ALA A 385 30.68 -5.44 -4.28
C ALA A 385 31.26 -4.25 -5.06
N ASN A 386 32.53 -4.30 -5.45
CA ASN A 386 33.16 -3.24 -6.24
C ASN A 386 32.58 -3.18 -7.66
N THR A 387 32.40 -4.31 -8.33
CA THR A 387 31.76 -4.39 -9.65
C THR A 387 30.34 -3.84 -9.61
N MET A 388 29.50 -4.30 -8.66
CA MET A 388 28.11 -3.82 -8.60
C MET A 388 27.99 -2.35 -8.18
N ARG A 389 28.93 -1.80 -7.39
CA ARG A 389 29.00 -0.34 -7.14
C ARG A 389 29.35 0.44 -8.41
N GLN A 390 30.29 -0.05 -9.22
CA GLN A 390 30.65 0.61 -10.49
C GLN A 390 29.47 0.65 -11.47
N MET A 391 28.70 -0.44 -11.56
CA MET A 391 27.49 -0.49 -12.39
C MET A 391 26.46 0.56 -11.94
N LEU A 392 26.20 0.63 -10.63
CA LEU A 392 25.31 1.62 -10.01
C LEU A 392 25.77 3.07 -10.18
N GLN A 393 27.07 3.32 -10.35
CA GLN A 393 27.65 4.64 -10.54
C GLN A 393 27.70 5.08 -12.02
N ASN A 394 27.97 4.15 -12.94
CA ASN A 394 28.31 4.47 -14.32
C ASN A 394 27.20 4.15 -15.33
N ASP A 395 26.37 3.12 -15.07
CA ASP A 395 25.58 2.49 -16.12
C ASP A 395 24.11 2.94 -16.18
N LEU A 396 23.62 3.74 -15.21
CA LEU A 396 22.19 4.09 -15.11
C LEU A 396 21.62 4.68 -16.41
N ALA A 397 22.37 5.57 -17.07
CA ALA A 397 21.96 6.15 -18.36
C ALA A 397 21.84 5.10 -19.48
N SER A 398 22.63 4.03 -19.43
CA SER A 398 22.51 2.90 -20.37
C SER A 398 21.24 2.08 -20.09
N TYR A 399 20.83 1.96 -18.83
CA TYR A 399 19.59 1.28 -18.44
C TYR A 399 18.35 2.07 -18.89
N VAL A 400 18.39 3.40 -18.82
CA VAL A 400 17.36 4.27 -19.43
C VAL A 400 17.33 4.06 -20.95
N GLN A 401 18.48 4.00 -21.60
CA GLN A 401 18.56 3.80 -23.06
C GLN A 401 18.02 2.42 -23.48
N ASP A 402 18.26 1.35 -22.71
CA ASP A 402 17.66 0.03 -22.95
C ASP A 402 16.13 0.05 -22.76
N ALA A 403 15.63 0.70 -21.71
CA ALA A 403 14.20 0.86 -21.48
C ALA A 403 13.54 1.63 -22.63
N VAL A 404 14.15 2.70 -23.14
CA VAL A 404 13.63 3.44 -24.31
C VAL A 404 13.73 2.62 -25.60
N SER A 405 14.85 1.95 -25.85
CA SER A 405 15.07 1.18 -27.10
C SER A 405 14.18 -0.07 -27.18
N SER A 406 13.77 -0.62 -26.04
CA SER A 406 12.79 -1.71 -25.95
C SER A 406 11.33 -1.24 -25.98
N GLY A 407 11.09 0.06 -25.94
CA GLY A 407 9.74 0.63 -25.78
C GLY A 407 9.13 0.33 -24.40
N SER A 408 9.95 0.06 -23.38
CA SER A 408 9.56 -0.04 -21.96
C SER A 408 9.54 1.32 -21.25
N ALA A 409 10.12 2.32 -21.90
CA ALA A 409 10.01 3.75 -21.64
C ALA A 409 9.91 4.48 -22.99
N ASN A 410 9.61 5.78 -22.98
CA ASN A 410 9.68 6.62 -24.17
C ASN A 410 10.49 7.90 -23.88
N SER A 411 10.66 8.77 -24.88
CA SER A 411 11.41 10.02 -24.72
C SER A 411 10.83 10.98 -23.69
N ALA A 412 9.51 10.93 -23.44
CA ALA A 412 8.85 11.74 -22.42
C ALA A 412 9.05 11.20 -20.99
N SER A 413 9.19 9.87 -20.82
CA SER A 413 9.44 9.25 -19.51
C SER A 413 10.92 9.01 -19.19
N ALA A 414 11.84 9.19 -20.15
CA ALA A 414 13.25 8.88 -19.99
C ALA A 414 13.93 9.66 -18.83
N ALA A 415 13.64 10.96 -18.70
CA ALA A 415 14.20 11.80 -17.64
C ALA A 415 13.67 11.41 -16.24
N GLY A 416 12.40 11.05 -16.14
CA GLY A 416 11.82 10.51 -14.90
C GLY A 416 12.41 9.15 -14.53
N LEU A 417 12.59 8.26 -15.51
CA LEU A 417 13.24 6.97 -15.27
C LEU A 417 14.69 7.13 -14.80
N GLN A 418 15.47 8.04 -15.40
CA GLN A 418 16.81 8.37 -14.91
C GLN A 418 16.78 8.76 -13.43
N LYS A 419 15.87 9.67 -13.04
CA LYS A 419 15.71 10.10 -11.64
C LYS A 419 15.31 8.94 -10.71
N VAL A 420 14.40 8.07 -11.13
CA VAL A 420 14.01 6.89 -10.36
C VAL A 420 15.20 5.95 -10.14
N LEU A 421 16.02 5.71 -11.16
CA LEU A 421 17.22 4.86 -11.03
C LEU A 421 18.29 5.49 -10.12
N GLU A 422 18.42 6.81 -10.13
CA GLU A 422 19.32 7.55 -9.21
C GLU A 422 18.87 7.44 -7.75
N ILE A 423 17.56 7.55 -7.49
CA ILE A 423 16.95 7.29 -6.17
C ILE A 423 17.23 5.84 -5.73
N GLN A 424 16.98 4.85 -6.61
CA GLN A 424 17.21 3.44 -6.32
C GLN A 424 18.71 3.12 -6.06
N ARG A 425 19.64 3.79 -6.77
CA ARG A 425 21.08 3.75 -6.47
C ARG A 425 21.37 4.25 -5.06
N ASP A 426 20.82 5.41 -4.70
CA ASP A 426 21.14 6.06 -3.43
C ASP A 426 20.59 5.29 -2.22
N TRP A 427 19.45 4.60 -2.38
CA TRP A 427 18.97 3.62 -1.40
C TRP A 427 19.98 2.50 -1.11
N LEU A 428 20.55 1.91 -2.17
CA LEU A 428 21.50 0.79 -2.07
C LEU A 428 22.88 1.22 -1.55
N LEU A 429 23.37 2.39 -1.98
CA LEU A 429 24.73 2.85 -1.69
C LEU A 429 24.83 3.72 -0.44
N ASN A 430 23.83 4.54 -0.15
CA ASN A 430 23.90 5.60 0.86
C ASN A 430 22.92 5.40 2.04
N GLN A 431 21.77 4.76 1.79
CA GLN A 431 20.70 4.63 2.80
C GLN A 431 20.55 3.20 3.35
N ASN A 432 21.42 2.27 2.94
CA ASN A 432 21.47 0.88 3.43
C ASN A 432 20.15 0.10 3.28
N ALA A 433 19.41 0.34 2.20
CA ALA A 433 18.17 -0.38 1.93
C ALA A 433 18.35 -1.90 1.85
N ALA A 434 17.31 -2.62 2.26
CA ALA A 434 17.20 -4.05 2.02
C ALA A 434 17.10 -4.30 0.51
N MET A 435 18.10 -4.99 -0.03
CA MET A 435 18.28 -5.26 -1.46
C MET A 435 17.62 -6.57 -1.88
N SER A 436 17.50 -7.53 -0.97
CA SER A 436 16.85 -8.82 -1.23
C SER A 436 15.90 -9.20 -0.11
N GLU A 437 14.93 -10.04 -0.43
CA GLU A 437 14.13 -10.78 0.54
C GLU A 437 14.38 -12.28 0.38
N ASN A 438 14.46 -13.00 1.50
CA ASN A 438 14.69 -14.43 1.56
C ASN A 438 13.68 -15.00 2.55
N PHE A 439 12.68 -15.69 2.03
CA PHE A 439 11.52 -16.20 2.76
C PHE A 439 11.71 -17.69 3.03
N ASP A 440 11.86 -18.08 4.30
CA ASP A 440 12.04 -19.49 4.66
C ASP A 440 10.74 -20.31 4.68
N TYR A 441 10.88 -21.62 4.48
CA TYR A 441 9.81 -22.57 4.72
C TYR A 441 10.39 -23.95 5.04
N THR A 442 9.65 -24.76 5.82
CA THR A 442 9.99 -26.17 6.05
C THR A 442 8.92 -27.10 5.48
N TYR A 443 9.33 -28.08 4.68
CA TYR A 443 8.46 -29.12 4.12
C TYR A 443 9.18 -30.46 4.09
N GLY A 444 8.55 -31.54 4.56
CA GLY A 444 9.20 -32.86 4.58
C GLY A 444 10.41 -32.88 5.52
N THR A 445 11.61 -32.96 4.94
CA THR A 445 12.93 -32.77 5.58
C THR A 445 13.75 -31.71 4.83
N THR A 446 13.06 -30.77 4.17
CA THR A 446 13.61 -29.69 3.37
C THR A 446 13.38 -28.36 4.07
N LEU A 447 14.46 -27.59 4.23
CA LEU A 447 14.47 -26.17 4.52
C LEU A 447 14.66 -25.46 3.18
N GLY A 448 13.63 -24.78 2.71
CA GLY A 448 13.65 -24.04 1.46
C GLY A 448 13.69 -22.54 1.71
N TYR A 449 14.23 -21.79 0.74
CA TYR A 449 14.16 -20.34 0.71
C TYR A 449 13.69 -19.88 -0.67
N ASP A 450 12.54 -19.21 -0.72
CA ASP A 450 12.14 -18.43 -1.89
C ASP A 450 12.78 -17.04 -1.74
N SER A 451 13.61 -16.65 -2.71
CA SER A 451 14.50 -15.48 -2.57
C SER A 451 14.40 -14.55 -3.79
N TRP A 452 14.28 -13.24 -3.58
CA TRP A 452 14.11 -12.26 -4.67
C TRP A 452 14.83 -10.93 -4.43
N ASN A 453 15.42 -10.38 -5.49
CA ASN A 453 15.90 -9.00 -5.55
C ASN A 453 14.72 -8.04 -5.38
N LEU A 454 14.82 -7.10 -4.45
CA LEU A 454 13.79 -6.11 -4.17
C LEU A 454 13.91 -4.89 -5.07
N ILE A 455 15.14 -4.47 -5.42
CA ILE A 455 15.42 -3.21 -6.11
C ILE A 455 15.77 -3.50 -7.57
N VAL A 456 14.76 -3.41 -8.43
CA VAL A 456 14.83 -3.75 -9.86
C VAL A 456 15.19 -2.52 -10.69
N MET A 457 16.23 -2.63 -11.52
CA MET A 457 16.74 -1.56 -12.39
C MET A 457 16.24 -1.68 -13.84
N GLY A 458 15.90 -2.89 -14.28
CA GLY A 458 15.21 -3.13 -15.56
C GLY A 458 13.79 -2.57 -15.57
N ARG A 459 13.26 -2.35 -16.77
CA ARG A 459 11.87 -1.96 -17.01
C ARG A 459 11.29 -2.78 -18.15
N GLY A 460 10.05 -3.19 -17.99
CA GLY A 460 9.23 -3.87 -18.98
C GLY A 460 8.05 -3.04 -19.47
N SER A 461 7.12 -3.69 -20.16
CA SER A 461 5.84 -3.09 -20.56
C SER A 461 4.66 -4.07 -20.54
N VAL A 462 3.44 -3.52 -20.51
CA VAL A 462 2.18 -4.25 -20.68
C VAL A 462 1.30 -3.49 -21.68
N LYS A 463 1.02 -4.12 -22.82
CA LYS A 463 0.47 -3.48 -24.02
C LYS A 463 -0.64 -4.31 -24.65
N ILE A 464 -1.70 -3.65 -25.11
CA ILE A 464 -2.67 -4.25 -26.02
C ILE A 464 -2.01 -4.55 -27.37
N THR A 465 -2.47 -5.60 -28.06
CA THR A 465 -2.00 -5.93 -29.42
C THR A 465 -3.12 -5.86 -30.47
N ASP A 466 -4.37 -5.66 -30.06
CA ASP A 466 -5.52 -5.41 -30.93
C ASP A 466 -6.60 -4.56 -30.24
N ASN A 467 -7.67 -4.25 -30.98
CA ASN A 467 -8.83 -3.47 -30.52
C ASN A 467 -9.95 -4.36 -29.92
N GLN A 468 -9.62 -5.53 -29.33
CA GLN A 468 -10.57 -6.47 -28.71
C GLN A 468 -10.47 -6.46 -27.18
N PRO A 469 -11.30 -5.69 -26.47
CA PRO A 469 -11.12 -5.41 -25.04
C PRO A 469 -11.45 -6.61 -24.13
N TYR A 470 -12.16 -7.60 -24.67
CA TYR A 470 -12.50 -8.87 -24.02
C TYR A 470 -11.70 -10.05 -24.61
N GLY A 471 -10.70 -9.78 -25.45
CA GLY A 471 -9.77 -10.77 -25.96
C GLY A 471 -8.61 -11.04 -24.99
N ASN A 472 -7.89 -12.13 -25.25
CA ASN A 472 -6.67 -12.48 -24.52
C ASN A 472 -5.39 -11.95 -25.21
N ASN A 473 -5.54 -11.11 -26.23
CA ASN A 473 -4.44 -10.60 -27.05
C ASN A 473 -3.81 -9.36 -26.40
N HIS A 474 -2.73 -9.58 -25.67
CA HIS A 474 -1.89 -8.54 -25.07
C HIS A 474 -0.45 -9.05 -24.94
N ALA A 475 0.51 -8.14 -24.89
CA ALA A 475 1.91 -8.42 -24.60
C ALA A 475 2.22 -7.92 -23.19
N ILE A 476 2.47 -8.85 -22.26
CA ILE A 476 3.08 -8.55 -20.95
C ILE A 476 4.53 -8.97 -21.05
N ASP A 477 5.45 -8.01 -20.94
CA ASP A 477 6.89 -8.26 -21.01
C ASP A 477 7.60 -7.55 -19.86
N PRO A 478 7.82 -8.21 -18.71
CA PRO A 478 8.59 -7.66 -17.60
C PRO A 478 10.09 -7.53 -17.91
N ARG A 479 10.58 -8.12 -19.01
CA ARG A 479 11.99 -8.15 -19.42
C ARG A 479 12.92 -8.65 -18.31
N TYR A 480 12.53 -9.74 -17.64
CA TYR A 480 13.33 -10.31 -16.55
C TYR A 480 14.77 -10.57 -17.02
N PHE A 481 15.75 -10.18 -16.19
CA PHE A 481 17.18 -10.31 -16.44
C PHE A 481 17.73 -9.53 -17.67
N SER A 482 16.96 -8.66 -18.33
CA SER A 482 17.51 -7.82 -19.40
C SER A 482 18.51 -6.77 -18.89
N ASN A 483 18.38 -6.38 -17.62
CA ASN A 483 19.30 -5.44 -16.97
C ASN A 483 20.48 -6.21 -16.31
N PRO A 484 21.74 -5.87 -16.63
CA PRO A 484 22.91 -6.53 -16.06
C PRO A 484 23.00 -6.49 -14.53
N PHE A 485 22.54 -5.40 -13.88
CA PHE A 485 22.54 -5.29 -12.43
C PHE A 485 21.58 -6.31 -11.79
N ASP A 486 20.38 -6.45 -12.35
CA ASP A 486 19.34 -7.35 -11.82
C ASP A 486 19.77 -8.83 -11.89
N ARG A 487 20.54 -9.20 -12.92
CA ARG A 487 21.18 -10.54 -13.04
C ARG A 487 22.06 -10.85 -11.83
N LEU A 488 23.03 -9.99 -11.56
CA LEU A 488 23.97 -10.17 -10.46
C LEU A 488 23.30 -9.99 -9.09
N ALA A 489 22.31 -9.10 -8.97
CA ALA A 489 21.51 -8.90 -7.77
C ALA A 489 20.74 -10.18 -7.38
N GLN A 490 20.09 -10.84 -8.35
CA GLN A 490 19.39 -12.09 -8.10
C GLN A 490 20.35 -13.26 -7.82
N GLY A 491 21.49 -13.33 -8.53
CA GLY A 491 22.55 -14.29 -8.23
C GLY A 491 23.10 -14.15 -6.80
N ALA A 492 23.31 -12.91 -6.34
CA ALA A 492 23.77 -12.62 -4.98
C ALA A 492 22.73 -12.99 -3.93
N THR A 493 21.46 -12.69 -4.22
CA THR A 493 20.30 -13.06 -3.41
C THR A 493 20.21 -14.57 -3.21
N ALA A 494 20.21 -15.35 -4.28
CA ALA A 494 20.17 -16.82 -4.18
C ALA A 494 21.39 -17.38 -3.42
N ARG A 495 22.60 -16.88 -3.72
CA ARG A 495 23.86 -17.30 -3.09
C ARG A 495 23.92 -17.04 -1.58
N PHE A 496 23.21 -16.02 -1.08
CA PHE A 496 23.18 -15.70 0.35
C PHE A 496 22.62 -16.85 1.19
N THR A 497 21.55 -17.51 0.72
CA THR A 497 20.93 -18.63 1.43
C THR A 497 21.86 -19.84 1.58
N ARG A 498 22.64 -20.19 0.53
CA ARG A 498 23.69 -21.23 0.61
C ARG A 498 24.75 -20.84 1.66
N ARG A 499 25.28 -19.62 1.60
CA ARG A 499 26.26 -19.13 2.59
C ARG A 499 25.73 -19.19 4.02
N ALA A 500 24.46 -18.86 4.24
CA ALA A 500 23.82 -18.97 5.55
C ALA A 500 23.72 -20.44 6.00
N SER A 501 23.32 -21.36 5.11
CA SER A 501 23.19 -22.79 5.41
C SER A 501 24.50 -23.45 5.91
N GLU A 502 25.66 -22.90 5.53
CA GLU A 502 26.99 -23.39 5.88
C GLU A 502 27.50 -22.85 7.24
N LEU A 503 26.84 -21.82 7.81
CA LEU A 503 27.28 -21.14 9.03
C LEU A 503 26.56 -21.64 10.31
N PRO A 504 27.28 -21.80 11.44
CA PRO A 504 26.69 -22.25 12.69
C PRO A 504 25.87 -21.14 13.39
N PRO A 505 24.79 -21.50 14.09
CA PRO A 505 24.35 -22.87 14.40
C PRO A 505 23.55 -23.59 13.30
N LEU A 506 23.05 -22.90 12.26
CA LEU A 506 22.22 -23.52 11.20
C LEU A 506 22.87 -24.74 10.53
N SER A 507 24.18 -24.69 10.26
CA SER A 507 24.92 -25.81 9.65
C SER A 507 25.01 -27.08 10.49
N GLN A 508 24.56 -27.06 11.76
CA GLN A 508 24.38 -28.28 12.56
C GLN A 508 23.11 -29.06 12.19
N TYR A 509 22.12 -28.37 11.61
CA TYR A 509 20.85 -28.93 11.19
C TYR A 509 20.87 -29.33 9.70
N VAL A 510 21.56 -28.55 8.87
CA VAL A 510 21.67 -28.80 7.41
C VAL A 510 22.61 -29.97 7.11
N SER A 511 22.08 -31.03 6.51
CA SER A 511 22.83 -32.24 6.13
C SER A 511 23.28 -32.26 4.67
N GLY A 512 22.85 -31.29 3.86
CA GLY A 512 23.26 -31.13 2.47
C GLY A 512 22.32 -30.22 1.68
N GLU A 513 22.75 -29.77 0.51
CA GLU A 513 21.93 -28.99 -0.42
C GLU A 513 21.36 -29.91 -1.50
N SER A 514 20.08 -29.76 -1.81
CA SER A 514 19.35 -30.54 -2.83
C SER A 514 19.11 -29.77 -4.14
N GLY A 515 19.17 -28.44 -4.07
CA GLY A 515 19.29 -27.56 -5.22
C GLY A 515 19.71 -26.16 -4.74
N PRO A 516 20.68 -25.49 -5.39
CA PRO A 516 21.29 -25.82 -6.69
C PRO A 516 22.54 -26.73 -6.71
N SER A 517 22.81 -27.55 -5.69
CA SER A 517 24.04 -28.38 -5.58
C SER A 517 24.44 -29.21 -6.81
N ASN A 518 23.48 -29.76 -7.55
CA ASN A 518 23.73 -30.53 -8.78
C ASN A 518 24.11 -29.67 -10.01
N SER A 519 24.02 -28.35 -9.90
CA SER A 519 24.21 -27.38 -10.99
C SER A 519 25.29 -26.33 -10.71
N LEU A 520 25.61 -26.05 -9.44
CA LEU A 520 26.60 -25.05 -9.05
C LEU A 520 27.59 -25.59 -8.02
N SER A 521 28.89 -25.51 -8.34
CA SER A 521 29.98 -25.89 -7.43
C SER A 521 30.04 -24.99 -6.17
N SER A 522 30.79 -25.42 -5.15
CA SER A 522 31.02 -24.61 -3.94
C SER A 522 31.83 -23.34 -4.21
N SER A 523 32.64 -23.31 -5.28
CA SER A 523 33.43 -22.16 -5.72
C SER A 523 32.77 -21.37 -6.86
N ALA A 524 31.46 -21.53 -7.08
CA ALA A 524 30.71 -20.82 -8.11
C ALA A 524 30.79 -19.31 -7.94
N SER A 525 31.15 -18.60 -9.01
CA SER A 525 31.23 -17.14 -9.08
C SER A 525 29.84 -16.50 -9.03
N LEU A 526 29.78 -15.18 -8.84
CA LEU A 526 28.49 -14.47 -8.89
C LEU A 526 27.79 -14.58 -10.25
N GLU A 527 28.56 -14.65 -11.33
CA GLU A 527 28.03 -14.82 -12.70
C GLU A 527 27.45 -16.23 -12.92
N ASP A 528 28.08 -17.29 -12.36
CA ASP A 528 27.51 -18.66 -12.40
C ASP A 528 26.15 -18.70 -11.68
N TRP A 529 26.02 -17.99 -10.56
CA TRP A 529 24.75 -17.86 -9.82
C TRP A 529 23.70 -17.05 -10.59
N ALA A 530 24.10 -16.02 -11.34
CA ALA A 530 23.19 -15.25 -12.19
C ALA A 530 22.63 -16.11 -13.35
N GLN A 531 23.49 -16.85 -14.05
CA GLN A 531 23.11 -17.77 -15.12
C GLN A 531 22.21 -18.91 -14.62
N TRP A 532 22.46 -19.41 -13.41
CA TRP A 532 21.56 -20.36 -12.76
C TRP A 532 20.19 -19.73 -12.46
N ALA A 533 20.16 -18.50 -11.94
CA ALA A 533 18.91 -17.79 -11.64
C ALA A 533 18.06 -17.57 -12.90
N GLU A 534 18.65 -17.11 -14.01
CA GLU A 534 17.99 -16.95 -15.32
C GLU A 534 17.30 -18.24 -15.81
N SER A 535 17.81 -19.40 -15.38
CA SER A 535 17.29 -20.72 -15.76
C SER A 535 16.30 -21.32 -14.76
N ASN A 536 16.21 -20.78 -13.53
CA ASN A 536 15.51 -21.41 -12.39
C ASN A 536 14.64 -20.42 -11.60
N TYR A 537 14.06 -19.42 -12.28
CA TYR A 537 13.24 -18.39 -11.67
C TYR A 537 11.75 -18.50 -12.02
N ARG A 538 10.95 -17.76 -11.24
CA ARG A 538 9.57 -17.36 -11.54
C ARG A 538 9.40 -15.84 -11.36
N SER A 539 8.30 -15.29 -11.87
CA SER A 539 7.76 -14.00 -11.42
C SER A 539 7.52 -14.03 -9.90
N ASN A 540 7.79 -12.93 -9.19
CA ASN A 540 7.42 -12.80 -7.77
C ASN A 540 5.94 -12.42 -7.58
N TRP A 541 5.23 -12.08 -8.66
CA TRP A 541 3.84 -11.64 -8.64
C TRP A 541 3.63 -10.33 -7.86
N HIS A 542 4.63 -9.43 -7.91
CA HIS A 542 4.57 -8.05 -7.44
C HIS A 542 4.64 -7.00 -8.59
N PRO A 543 3.90 -7.17 -9.72
CA PRO A 543 3.94 -6.19 -10.81
C PRO A 543 3.39 -4.83 -10.38
N ILE A 544 4.11 -3.76 -10.73
CA ILE A 544 3.77 -2.37 -10.45
C ILE A 544 4.20 -1.45 -11.61
N GLY A 545 4.03 -0.14 -11.45
CA GLY A 545 4.70 0.88 -12.28
C GLY A 545 4.09 1.13 -13.66
N SER A 546 3.08 0.37 -14.07
CA SER A 546 2.46 0.41 -15.40
C SER A 546 1.54 1.62 -15.67
N ALA A 547 1.28 2.48 -14.67
CA ALA A 547 0.64 3.78 -14.84
C ALA A 547 1.09 4.70 -13.67
N PRO A 548 2.37 5.12 -13.64
CA PRO A 548 3.04 5.55 -12.41
C PRO A 548 2.55 6.90 -11.90
N MET A 549 2.55 7.06 -10.57
CA MET A 549 2.26 8.30 -9.85
C MET A 549 3.52 9.14 -9.72
N MET A 550 3.65 10.13 -10.60
CA MET A 550 4.76 11.09 -10.68
C MET A 550 4.21 12.37 -11.31
N SER A 551 4.98 13.46 -11.27
CA SER A 551 4.66 14.65 -12.07
C SER A 551 4.61 14.31 -13.57
N GLN A 552 3.78 15.02 -14.32
CA GLN A 552 3.57 14.72 -15.75
C GLN A 552 4.86 14.96 -16.57
N GLU A 553 5.72 15.89 -16.14
CA GLU A 553 7.01 16.21 -16.77
C GLU A 553 8.05 15.09 -16.59
N LEU A 554 7.89 14.23 -15.58
CA LEU A 554 8.70 13.03 -15.37
C LEU A 554 8.10 11.79 -16.06
N GLY A 555 7.00 11.94 -16.80
CA GLY A 555 6.29 10.83 -17.43
C GLY A 555 5.33 10.09 -16.48
N GLY A 556 4.80 10.77 -15.47
CA GLY A 556 3.69 10.25 -14.67
C GLY A 556 2.40 10.07 -15.49
N CYS A 557 1.61 9.07 -15.11
CA CYS A 557 0.24 8.88 -15.63
C CYS A 557 -0.83 9.44 -14.69
N VAL A 558 -0.57 9.46 -13.37
CA VAL A 558 -1.49 10.03 -12.37
C VAL A 558 -0.80 11.04 -11.45
N ASP A 559 -1.57 12.01 -10.96
CA ASP A 559 -1.13 12.98 -9.95
C ASP A 559 -1.12 12.39 -8.53
N SER A 560 -0.64 13.18 -7.55
CA SER A 560 -0.64 12.84 -6.12
C SER A 560 -2.03 12.66 -5.49
N ASN A 561 -3.11 12.96 -6.24
CA ASN A 561 -4.50 12.71 -5.90
C ASN A 561 -5.08 11.50 -6.67
N ASN A 562 -4.23 10.71 -7.32
CA ASN A 562 -4.58 9.54 -8.12
C ASN A 562 -5.41 9.84 -9.39
N LYS A 563 -5.53 11.10 -9.82
CA LYS A 563 -6.25 11.51 -11.03
C LYS A 563 -5.40 11.24 -12.25
N LEU A 564 -5.98 10.64 -13.29
CA LEU A 564 -5.29 10.42 -14.56
C LEU A 564 -5.10 11.75 -15.31
N TYR A 565 -3.88 12.02 -15.76
CA TYR A 565 -3.60 13.20 -16.57
C TYR A 565 -4.41 13.16 -17.89
N GLY A 566 -4.86 14.33 -18.35
CA GLY A 566 -5.62 14.47 -19.61
C GLY A 566 -7.06 13.91 -19.61
N VAL A 567 -7.52 13.20 -18.57
CA VAL A 567 -8.90 12.71 -18.47
C VAL A 567 -9.57 13.18 -17.19
N SER A 568 -10.63 13.96 -17.33
CA SER A 568 -11.43 14.40 -16.17
C SER A 568 -12.29 13.27 -15.60
N ASN A 569 -12.48 13.28 -14.28
CA ASN A 569 -13.34 12.34 -13.53
C ASN A 569 -12.92 10.86 -13.63
N LEU A 570 -11.61 10.62 -13.84
CA LEU A 570 -10.99 9.31 -13.88
C LEU A 570 -9.82 9.23 -12.90
N ARG A 571 -9.78 8.19 -12.08
CA ARG A 571 -8.65 7.88 -11.18
C ARG A 571 -8.12 6.49 -11.38
N VAL A 572 -6.86 6.27 -11.00
CA VAL A 572 -6.25 4.94 -10.91
C VAL A 572 -5.74 4.73 -9.50
N VAL A 573 -6.24 3.69 -8.84
CA VAL A 573 -5.93 3.37 -7.44
C VAL A 573 -5.69 1.87 -7.36
N ASP A 574 -4.54 1.42 -7.87
CA ASP A 574 -4.02 0.07 -7.67
C ASP A 574 -2.48 0.04 -7.84
N ALA A 575 -1.89 -1.15 -7.81
CA ALA A 575 -0.46 -1.38 -7.94
C ALA A 575 0.21 -0.73 -9.17
N SER A 576 -0.53 -0.40 -10.23
CA SER A 576 0.01 0.28 -11.42
C SER A 576 0.69 1.61 -11.08
N ILE A 577 0.28 2.28 -10.00
CA ILE A 577 0.70 3.65 -9.71
C ILE A 577 2.02 3.77 -8.93
N LEU A 578 2.55 2.68 -8.36
CA LEU A 578 3.83 2.72 -7.65
C LEU A 578 4.97 2.87 -8.68
N PRO A 579 5.71 4.00 -8.70
CA PRO A 579 6.68 4.29 -9.78
C PRO A 579 7.97 3.45 -9.70
N PHE A 580 8.25 2.91 -8.52
CA PHE A 580 9.39 2.06 -8.18
C PHE A 580 8.95 0.96 -7.22
N GLN A 581 9.79 -0.08 -7.08
CA GLN A 581 9.56 -1.18 -6.15
C GLN A 581 10.05 -0.84 -4.74
N VAL A 582 9.44 -1.46 -3.73
CA VAL A 582 9.73 -1.23 -2.31
C VAL A 582 10.18 -2.51 -1.61
N SER A 583 10.91 -2.38 -0.50
CA SER A 583 11.45 -3.50 0.26
C SER A 583 10.43 -4.08 1.26
N SER A 584 9.30 -4.56 0.73
CA SER A 584 8.18 -5.10 1.51
C SER A 584 7.19 -5.85 0.61
N HIS A 585 6.42 -6.78 1.16
CA HIS A 585 5.15 -7.17 0.55
C HIS A 585 4.24 -5.96 0.33
N LEU A 586 3.54 -5.93 -0.82
CA LEU A 586 2.81 -4.75 -1.29
C LEU A 586 1.53 -4.40 -0.51
N MET A 587 0.94 -5.35 0.25
CA MET A 587 -0.42 -5.19 0.78
C MET A 587 -0.59 -3.95 1.67
N SER A 588 0.34 -3.70 2.59
CA SER A 588 0.28 -2.57 3.53
C SER A 588 0.22 -1.24 2.79
N VAL A 589 1.15 -1.02 1.85
CA VAL A 589 1.23 0.17 0.99
C VAL A 589 -0.04 0.33 0.14
N LEU A 590 -0.57 -0.75 -0.45
CA LEU A 590 -1.78 -0.69 -1.28
C LEU A 590 -3.06 -0.40 -0.47
N TYR A 591 -3.18 -0.93 0.75
CA TYR A 591 -4.26 -0.54 1.67
C TYR A 591 -4.13 0.93 2.06
N GLY A 592 -2.92 1.39 2.40
CA GLY A 592 -2.65 2.79 2.74
C GLY A 592 -2.99 3.76 1.60
N LEU A 593 -2.59 3.43 0.37
CA LEU A 593 -2.93 4.20 -0.82
C LEU A 593 -4.45 4.28 -1.06
N ALA A 594 -5.18 3.18 -0.90
CA ALA A 594 -6.62 3.16 -1.13
C ALA A 594 -7.43 3.87 -0.03
N GLU A 595 -7.01 3.75 1.24
CA GLU A 595 -7.57 4.53 2.35
C GLU A 595 -7.35 6.04 2.13
N ARG A 596 -6.11 6.45 1.77
CA ARG A 596 -5.78 7.83 1.41
C ARG A 596 -6.61 8.35 0.23
N ALA A 597 -6.68 7.57 -0.85
CA ALA A 597 -7.47 7.91 -2.03
C ALA A 597 -8.95 8.10 -1.68
N SER A 598 -9.50 7.27 -0.77
CA SER A 598 -10.90 7.36 -0.37
C SER A 598 -11.23 8.70 0.32
N ASP A 599 -10.35 9.20 1.20
CA ASP A 599 -10.56 10.49 1.87
C ASP A 599 -10.41 11.65 0.87
N ILE A 600 -9.45 11.58 -0.07
CA ILE A 600 -9.29 12.58 -1.15
C ILE A 600 -10.51 12.62 -2.08
N ILE A 601 -11.08 11.47 -2.45
CA ILE A 601 -12.27 11.39 -3.31
C ILE A 601 -13.49 11.94 -2.56
N ARG A 602 -13.66 11.65 -1.27
CA ARG A 602 -14.75 12.19 -0.46
C ARG A 602 -14.63 13.71 -0.27
N ALA A 603 -13.43 14.21 0.01
CA ALA A 603 -13.15 15.64 0.15
C ALA A 603 -13.41 16.42 -1.16
N ALA A 604 -13.20 15.79 -2.32
CA ALA A 604 -13.52 16.37 -3.62
C ALA A 604 -15.03 16.47 -3.92
N HIS A 605 -15.88 15.70 -3.23
CA HIS A 605 -17.32 15.57 -3.50
C HIS A 605 -18.20 15.57 -2.23
N PRO A 606 -18.13 16.61 -1.38
CA PRO A 606 -18.79 16.62 -0.07
C PRO A 606 -20.31 16.47 -0.16
N THR A 607 -20.91 15.89 0.89
CA THR A 607 -22.36 15.80 1.08
C THR A 607 -23.03 17.17 0.92
N GLY A 608 -23.98 17.30 0.00
CA GLY A 608 -24.72 18.53 -0.24
C GLY A 608 -24.28 19.36 -1.46
N SER A 609 -23.21 18.99 -2.17
CA SER A 609 -22.87 19.62 -3.46
C SER A 609 -23.79 19.14 -4.61
N SER A 610 -25.00 19.68 -4.67
CA SER A 610 -25.91 19.43 -5.79
C SER A 610 -25.37 20.09 -7.07
N SER A 611 -24.91 19.29 -8.03
CA SER A 611 -24.46 19.76 -9.35
C SER A 611 -25.64 20.19 -10.22
N SER A 612 -25.99 21.48 -10.20
CA SER A 612 -26.95 22.05 -11.14
C SER A 612 -26.30 22.25 -12.52
N SER A 613 -26.54 21.33 -13.45
CA SER A 613 -26.19 21.50 -14.86
C SER A 613 -27.12 22.52 -15.53
N ALA A 614 -26.59 23.63 -16.02
CA ALA A 614 -27.31 24.58 -16.87
C ALA A 614 -26.42 25.07 -18.02
N THR A 615 -26.92 24.91 -19.25
CA THR A 615 -26.27 25.29 -20.51
C THR A 615 -26.14 26.81 -20.63
N PRO A 616 -25.02 27.36 -21.16
CA PRO A 616 -24.86 28.81 -21.28
C PRO A 616 -25.61 29.37 -22.49
N THR A 617 -26.63 30.18 -22.25
CA THR A 617 -27.14 31.17 -23.23
C THR A 617 -26.73 32.58 -22.81
N SER A 618 -26.23 33.34 -23.77
CA SER A 618 -25.63 34.66 -23.55
C SER A 618 -26.67 35.78 -23.47
N SER A 619 -26.66 36.56 -22.39
CA SER A 619 -27.12 37.95 -22.41
C SER A 619 -26.48 38.76 -21.28
N SER A 620 -25.82 39.85 -21.65
CA SER A 620 -25.17 40.78 -20.72
C SER A 620 -26.20 41.64 -19.97
N SER A 621 -26.14 41.67 -18.64
CA SER A 621 -26.52 42.85 -17.86
C SER A 621 -25.84 42.81 -16.48
N SER A 622 -25.34 43.96 -16.05
CA SER A 622 -24.72 44.15 -14.74
C SER A 622 -25.79 44.52 -13.70
N VAL A 623 -25.65 43.99 -12.47
CA VAL A 623 -25.67 44.75 -11.19
C VAL A 623 -25.52 43.77 -10.01
N SER A 624 -24.84 44.25 -8.98
CA SER A 624 -24.46 43.61 -7.70
C SER A 624 -25.38 42.52 -7.12
N SER A 625 -24.77 41.40 -6.71
CA SER A 625 -25.35 40.44 -5.76
C SER A 625 -24.68 40.55 -4.38
N SER A 626 -25.47 40.75 -3.33
CA SER A 626 -25.02 40.60 -1.94
C SER A 626 -24.99 39.13 -1.56
N SER A 627 -23.79 38.56 -1.37
CA SER A 627 -23.64 37.21 -0.83
C SER A 627 -23.51 37.26 0.70
N THR A 628 -24.34 36.48 1.39
CA THR A 628 -24.16 36.20 2.83
C THR A 628 -22.96 35.28 2.99
N GLN A 629 -21.89 35.83 3.57
CA GLN A 629 -20.64 35.12 3.85
C GLN A 629 -20.84 34.00 4.89
N PRO A 630 -20.13 32.86 4.80
CA PRO A 630 -19.86 32.02 5.96
C PRO A 630 -19.09 32.82 7.02
N PRO A 631 -19.14 32.46 8.32
CA PRO A 631 -18.53 33.26 9.38
C PRO A 631 -17.03 33.45 9.12
N SER A 632 -16.60 34.72 9.08
CA SER A 632 -15.21 35.08 8.85
C SER A 632 -14.34 34.68 10.04
N SER A 633 -13.38 33.79 9.80
CA SER A 633 -12.38 33.45 10.79
C SER A 633 -11.38 34.61 10.91
N THR A 634 -11.48 35.39 11.99
CA THR A 634 -10.68 36.60 12.18
C THR A 634 -9.19 36.24 12.29
N ALA A 635 -8.36 36.94 11.53
CA ALA A 635 -6.91 36.90 11.69
C ALA A 635 -6.51 37.80 12.86
N ILE A 636 -5.76 37.23 13.82
CA ILE A 636 -5.42 37.87 15.10
C ILE A 636 -3.96 37.57 15.49
N PRO A 637 -3.28 38.48 16.20
CA PRO A 637 -2.01 38.18 16.83
C PRO A 637 -2.21 37.30 18.08
N ILE A 638 -1.18 36.53 18.42
CA ILE A 638 -1.07 35.75 19.66
C ILE A 638 0.13 36.31 20.44
N HIS A 639 -0.08 36.68 21.69
CA HIS A 639 0.91 37.33 22.55
C HIS A 639 1.24 36.47 23.77
N PRO A 640 2.50 36.43 24.24
CA PRO A 640 2.78 35.98 25.60
C PRO A 640 2.15 36.96 26.59
N ARG A 641 1.41 36.47 27.59
CA ARG A 641 0.73 37.32 28.59
C ARG A 641 1.73 38.18 29.39
N SER A 642 2.96 37.69 29.57
CA SER A 642 4.06 38.40 30.21
C SER A 642 4.68 39.53 29.35
N ALA A 643 4.45 39.53 28.03
CA ALA A 643 5.01 40.50 27.10
C ALA A 643 4.02 40.90 25.98
N PRO A 644 2.95 41.69 26.28
CA PRO A 644 1.88 42.01 25.33
C PRO A 644 2.31 42.78 24.06
N SER A 645 3.51 43.39 24.05
CA SER A 645 4.09 44.03 22.86
C SER A 645 4.74 43.04 21.88
N LYS A 646 4.83 41.76 22.25
CA LYS A 646 5.41 40.69 21.44
C LYS A 646 4.32 39.83 20.82
N CYS A 647 4.59 39.34 19.62
CA CYS A 647 3.70 38.53 18.82
C CYS A 647 4.38 37.19 18.48
N LEU A 648 3.60 36.12 18.43
CA LEU A 648 3.98 34.82 17.86
C LEU A 648 4.27 35.02 16.36
N ASP A 649 5.50 34.76 15.94
CA ASP A 649 6.08 35.23 14.69
C ASP A 649 6.78 34.09 13.95
N VAL A 650 6.52 33.91 12.65
CA VAL A 650 7.28 32.98 11.81
C VAL A 650 8.55 33.68 11.32
N VAL A 651 9.69 33.06 11.60
CA VAL A 651 11.01 33.67 11.46
C VAL A 651 11.27 34.12 10.03
N ASP A 652 11.72 35.38 9.90
CA ASP A 652 11.98 36.08 8.64
C ASP A 652 10.79 36.16 7.65
N GLY A 653 9.59 35.75 8.08
CA GLY A 653 8.44 35.55 7.18
C GLY A 653 8.59 34.36 6.23
N ASN A 654 9.42 33.37 6.59
CA ASN A 654 9.63 32.17 5.79
C ASN A 654 8.39 31.25 5.85
N PHE A 655 7.58 31.23 4.80
CA PHE A 655 6.39 30.38 4.70
C PHE A 655 6.71 29.05 3.99
N ALA A 656 7.52 28.23 4.65
CA ALA A 656 7.89 26.89 4.21
C ALA A 656 7.81 25.88 5.36
N ASN A 657 7.63 24.60 5.02
CA ASN A 657 7.63 23.51 6.00
C ASN A 657 8.93 23.48 6.81
N GLY A 658 8.80 23.45 8.14
CA GLY A 658 9.94 23.45 9.05
C GLY A 658 10.43 24.84 9.47
N ALA A 659 9.92 25.91 8.86
CA ALA A 659 10.23 27.27 9.27
C ALA A 659 9.84 27.48 10.74
N GLN A 660 10.79 27.97 11.53
CA GLN A 660 10.70 28.01 12.98
C GLN A 660 9.80 29.16 13.45
N VAL A 661 9.26 29.03 14.67
CA VAL A 661 8.43 30.04 15.32
C VAL A 661 9.18 30.70 16.49
N GLN A 662 9.01 32.00 16.63
CA GLN A 662 9.66 32.84 17.64
C GLN A 662 8.66 33.84 18.25
N ILE A 663 9.12 34.64 19.21
CA ILE A 663 8.52 35.96 19.45
C ILE A 663 9.29 37.08 18.75
N TRP A 664 8.53 38.07 18.28
CA TRP A 664 9.07 39.32 17.78
C TRP A 664 8.20 40.51 18.19
N ASP A 665 8.70 41.75 18.09
CA ASP A 665 7.88 42.94 18.24
C ASP A 665 6.69 42.91 17.27
N CYS A 666 5.49 43.17 17.81
CA CYS A 666 4.27 43.23 17.00
C CYS A 666 4.37 44.35 15.95
N ASN A 667 4.31 43.96 14.68
CA ASN A 667 4.47 44.82 13.51
C ASN A 667 3.33 44.68 12.48
N GLY A 668 2.35 43.81 12.75
CA GLY A 668 1.14 43.65 11.94
C GLY A 668 1.34 42.92 10.60
N LYS A 669 2.53 42.38 10.32
CA LYS A 669 2.78 41.61 9.09
C LYS A 669 2.16 40.21 9.16
N ALA A 670 1.99 39.60 7.98
CA ALA A 670 1.34 38.30 7.80
C ALA A 670 1.92 37.17 8.67
N GLN A 671 3.24 37.15 8.91
CA GLN A 671 3.88 36.12 9.76
C GLN A 671 3.50 36.19 11.26
N GLN A 672 2.74 37.21 11.67
CA GLN A 672 2.23 37.40 13.04
C GLN A 672 0.71 37.24 13.12
N GLN A 673 0.03 36.93 12.02
CA GLN A 673 -1.43 36.84 11.94
C GLN A 673 -1.86 35.38 11.93
N TRP A 674 -2.63 34.98 12.94
CA TRP A 674 -3.06 33.60 13.15
C TRP A 674 -4.60 33.52 13.16
N THR A 675 -5.12 32.36 12.80
CA THR A 675 -6.55 32.07 12.68
C THR A 675 -6.89 30.92 13.61
N LEU A 676 -7.88 31.14 14.48
CA LEU A 676 -8.47 30.11 15.34
C LEU A 676 -9.96 30.00 15.00
N THR A 677 -10.30 29.06 14.13
CA THR A 677 -11.70 28.85 13.69
C THR A 677 -12.51 28.13 14.77
N PRO A 678 -13.71 28.60 15.15
CA PRO A 678 -14.59 27.86 16.04
C PRO A 678 -14.88 26.44 15.53
N GLY A 679 -14.62 25.43 16.35
CA GLY A 679 -14.77 24.02 15.99
C GLY A 679 -13.56 23.38 15.30
N GLN A 680 -12.51 24.15 14.97
CA GLN A 680 -11.21 23.61 14.57
C GLN A 680 -10.21 23.70 15.74
N THR A 681 -9.32 22.71 15.82
CA THR A 681 -8.28 22.58 16.85
C THR A 681 -6.92 23.10 16.37
N SER A 682 -6.79 23.41 15.08
CA SER A 682 -5.56 23.91 14.46
C SER A 682 -5.39 25.42 14.65
N ILE A 683 -4.20 25.84 15.05
CA ILE A 683 -3.79 27.26 15.03
C ILE A 683 -3.10 27.51 13.68
N LYS A 684 -3.81 28.19 12.78
CA LYS A 684 -3.42 28.34 11.36
C LYS A 684 -2.81 29.72 11.12
N LEU A 685 -1.75 29.82 10.32
CA LEU A 685 -1.20 31.11 9.89
C LEU A 685 -2.10 31.72 8.80
N ALA A 686 -2.62 32.91 9.06
CA ALA A 686 -3.72 33.52 8.31
C ALA A 686 -3.36 33.74 6.83
N GLY A 687 -4.28 33.39 5.94
CA GLY A 687 -4.10 33.52 4.49
C GLY A 687 -3.14 32.49 3.84
N THR A 688 -2.59 31.55 4.61
CA THR A 688 -1.71 30.48 4.10
C THR A 688 -2.36 29.10 4.24
N ASN A 689 -1.61 28.01 3.99
CA ASN A 689 -1.97 26.67 4.45
C ASN A 689 -1.01 26.09 5.50
N PHE A 690 -0.37 26.94 6.31
CA PHE A 690 0.53 26.51 7.36
C PHE A 690 -0.12 26.60 8.75
N CYS A 691 0.16 25.62 9.61
CA CYS A 691 -0.32 25.50 10.97
C CYS A 691 0.84 25.44 11.96
N LEU A 692 0.61 25.89 13.19
CA LEU A 692 1.54 25.75 14.31
C LEU A 692 1.70 24.25 14.65
N ASP A 693 2.94 23.76 14.60
CA ASP A 693 3.26 22.34 14.56
C ASP A 693 4.38 22.01 15.57
N ALA A 694 4.14 21.01 16.42
CA ALA A 694 5.07 20.55 17.46
C ALA A 694 6.03 19.43 17.00
N GLY A 695 6.03 19.08 15.70
CA GLY A 695 6.90 18.10 15.08
C GLY A 695 6.51 16.63 15.28
N SER A 696 5.80 16.28 16.34
CA SER A 696 5.31 14.91 16.56
C SER A 696 4.03 14.88 17.41
N ALA A 697 3.42 13.70 17.52
CA ALA A 697 2.22 13.48 18.34
C ALA A 697 2.50 13.45 19.86
N SER A 698 3.75 13.21 20.22
CA SER A 698 4.24 13.19 21.60
C SER A 698 5.67 13.73 21.59
N PRO A 699 5.84 15.07 21.50
CA PRO A 699 7.15 15.69 21.65
C PRO A 699 7.79 15.40 23.01
N SER A 700 8.98 15.98 23.21
CA SER A 700 9.61 16.08 24.52
C SER A 700 9.77 17.53 24.93
N ASP A 701 9.75 17.81 26.23
CA ASP A 701 10.08 19.10 26.83
C ASP A 701 11.28 19.77 26.12
N GLY A 702 11.05 20.97 25.58
CA GLY A 702 12.05 21.74 24.83
C GLY A 702 12.01 21.54 23.31
N THR A 703 11.11 20.73 22.77
CA THR A 703 10.92 20.60 21.31
C THR A 703 10.49 21.94 20.72
N GLN A 704 11.23 22.42 19.73
CA GLN A 704 11.04 23.75 19.15
C GLN A 704 9.88 23.79 18.15
N MET A 705 9.08 24.84 18.25
CA MET A 705 7.90 25.04 17.41
C MET A 705 8.27 25.47 15.99
N LYS A 706 7.57 24.87 15.03
CA LYS A 706 7.67 25.20 13.61
C LYS A 706 6.29 25.48 13.04
N ILE A 707 6.26 25.99 11.81
CA ILE A 707 5.10 25.85 10.96
C ILE A 707 5.25 24.65 10.03
N TRP A 708 4.13 24.01 9.74
CA TRP A 708 4.03 22.93 8.77
C TRP A 708 2.69 22.99 8.04
N THR A 709 2.56 22.39 6.86
CA THR A 709 1.30 22.31 6.11
C THR A 709 0.19 21.80 7.04
N CYS A 710 -0.93 22.51 7.07
CA CYS A 710 -2.08 22.16 7.89
C CYS A 710 -2.65 20.80 7.43
N TYR A 711 -2.75 19.87 8.36
CA TYR A 711 -3.40 18.58 8.16
C TYR A 711 -4.52 18.40 9.18
N ASP A 712 -5.70 17.98 8.72
CA ASP A 712 -6.86 17.79 9.59
C ASP A 712 -6.58 16.72 10.65
N ARG A 713 -6.79 17.10 11.92
CA ARG A 713 -6.69 16.23 13.11
C ARG A 713 -5.33 15.57 13.34
N THR A 714 -4.23 16.09 12.79
CA THR A 714 -2.90 15.59 13.18
C THR A 714 -2.60 15.98 14.63
N PRO A 715 -2.18 15.04 15.49
CA PRO A 715 -1.85 15.32 16.89
C PRO A 715 -0.90 16.51 17.10
N ALA A 716 0.16 16.60 16.29
CA ALA A 716 1.18 17.66 16.34
C ALA A 716 0.66 19.08 16.07
N GLN A 717 -0.53 19.21 15.48
CA GLN A 717 -1.18 20.48 15.11
C GLN A 717 -2.55 20.64 15.78
N THR A 718 -2.94 19.73 16.67
CA THR A 718 -4.27 19.71 17.31
C THR A 718 -4.15 20.27 18.71
N TRP A 719 -4.53 21.53 18.86
CA TRP A 719 -4.39 22.31 20.09
C TRP A 719 -5.71 22.45 20.85
N GLN A 720 -5.63 22.55 22.17
CA GLN A 720 -6.69 22.96 23.07
C GLN A 720 -6.30 24.31 23.69
N VAL A 721 -7.11 25.33 23.42
CA VAL A 721 -6.93 26.66 24.03
C VAL A 721 -7.74 26.72 25.32
N GLY A 722 -7.05 26.73 26.44
CA GLY A 722 -7.64 26.84 27.78
C GLY A 722 -8.23 28.23 28.04
N SER A 723 -9.29 28.28 28.83
CA SER A 723 -9.89 29.55 29.29
C SER A 723 -8.98 30.33 30.24
N ASP A 724 -7.97 29.68 30.82
CA ASP A 724 -6.95 30.30 31.66
C ASP A 724 -5.89 31.06 30.85
N GLY A 725 -5.70 30.72 29.57
CA GLY A 725 -4.66 31.26 28.68
C GLY A 725 -3.66 30.22 28.18
N THR A 726 -3.76 28.97 28.61
CA THR A 726 -2.91 27.88 28.10
C THR A 726 -3.25 27.52 26.64
N ILE A 727 -2.25 27.06 25.90
CA ILE A 727 -2.40 26.45 24.58
C ILE A 727 -1.69 25.10 24.66
N ALA A 728 -2.45 24.01 24.80
CA ALA A 728 -1.92 22.66 25.00
C ALA A 728 -2.11 21.79 23.76
N LEU A 729 -1.24 20.79 23.54
CA LEU A 729 -1.52 19.71 22.59
C LEU A 729 -2.69 18.85 23.13
N GLN A 730 -3.53 18.32 22.25
CA GLN A 730 -4.62 17.42 22.66
C GLN A 730 -4.18 15.97 22.87
N SER A 731 -3.05 15.56 22.30
CA SER A 731 -2.52 14.20 22.40
C SER A 731 -1.67 13.94 23.64
N VAL A 732 -1.04 14.98 24.19
CA VAL A 732 -0.13 14.91 25.35
C VAL A 732 -0.26 16.16 26.20
N ALA A 733 0.07 16.07 27.49
CA ALA A 733 -0.02 17.17 28.45
C ALA A 733 1.14 18.19 28.31
N GLU A 734 1.43 18.62 27.08
CA GLU A 734 2.45 19.63 26.77
C GLU A 734 1.80 20.92 26.29
N CYS A 735 2.36 22.04 26.74
CA CYS A 735 1.85 23.39 26.54
C CYS A 735 2.86 24.21 25.72
N LEU A 736 2.34 25.09 24.86
CA LEU A 736 3.11 26.12 24.17
C LEU A 736 3.79 27.01 25.21
N ASP A 737 5.12 27.04 25.20
CA ASP A 737 5.95 27.65 26.24
C ASP A 737 6.91 28.68 25.63
N LEU A 738 6.93 29.87 26.22
CA LEU A 738 7.94 30.88 25.91
C LEU A 738 9.26 30.47 26.56
N THR A 739 10.21 29.97 25.75
CA THR A 739 11.49 29.42 26.22
C THR A 739 12.16 30.33 27.25
N SER A 740 12.37 29.79 28.45
CA SER A 740 12.97 30.49 29.61
C SER A 740 12.28 31.80 30.03
N GLY A 741 11.04 32.05 29.61
CA GLY A 741 10.28 33.27 29.86
C GLY A 741 10.86 34.54 29.21
N SER A 742 11.85 34.40 28.32
CA SER A 742 12.57 35.55 27.75
C SER A 742 11.72 36.30 26.73
N SER A 743 11.53 37.60 26.94
CA SER A 743 10.83 38.51 26.00
C SER A 743 11.76 39.13 24.93
N ALA A 744 12.95 38.56 24.70
CA ALA A 744 13.87 39.04 23.67
C ALA A 744 13.36 38.69 22.26
N ASN A 745 13.54 39.59 21.29
CA ASN A 745 13.26 39.30 19.88
C ASN A 745 14.11 38.13 19.40
N GLY A 746 13.48 37.19 18.70
CA GLY A 746 14.15 35.97 18.23
C GLY A 746 14.21 34.85 19.26
N ASN A 747 13.66 35.03 20.48
CA ASN A 747 13.49 33.93 21.39
C ASN A 747 12.51 32.91 20.80
N ARG A 748 12.92 31.65 20.76
CA ARG A 748 12.17 30.57 20.12
C ARG A 748 11.03 30.10 21.00
N ILE A 749 9.98 29.57 20.38
CA ILE A 749 8.89 28.92 21.11
C ILE A 749 9.14 27.42 21.15
N GLN A 750 8.80 26.81 22.27
CA GLN A 750 8.92 25.37 22.49
C GLN A 750 7.58 24.81 22.99
N VAL A 751 7.48 23.48 23.06
CA VAL A 751 6.54 22.84 23.99
C VAL A 751 7.25 22.46 25.29
N TRP A 752 6.48 22.48 26.38
CA TRP A 752 6.92 22.01 27.69
C TRP A 752 5.73 21.45 28.48
N SER A 753 5.95 20.45 29.30
CA SER A 753 4.98 19.86 30.24
C SER A 753 4.10 20.93 30.90
N CYS A 754 2.78 20.79 30.76
CA CYS A 754 1.80 21.77 31.22
C CYS A 754 1.83 21.92 32.75
N ALA A 755 2.21 23.10 33.23
CA ALA A 755 2.27 23.44 34.66
C ALA A 755 1.05 24.25 35.14
N GLY A 756 0.00 24.34 34.31
CA GLY A 756 -1.24 25.07 34.59
C GLY A 756 -1.06 26.60 34.69
N SER A 757 -2.05 27.26 35.27
CA SER A 757 -2.10 28.74 35.37
C SER A 757 -0.99 29.39 36.22
N GLY A 758 -0.14 28.59 36.87
CA GLY A 758 0.99 29.07 37.67
C GLY A 758 2.27 29.36 36.86
N ASN A 759 2.45 28.74 35.69
CA ASN A 759 3.60 29.01 34.82
C ASN A 759 3.27 30.13 33.82
N VAL A 760 3.79 31.34 34.08
CA VAL A 760 3.59 32.52 33.24
C VAL A 760 4.13 32.40 31.81
N ASN A 761 5.06 31.47 31.55
CA ASN A 761 5.62 31.22 30.22
C ASN A 761 4.64 30.48 29.28
N GLN A 762 3.67 29.77 29.86
CA GLN A 762 2.64 29.00 29.13
C GLN A 762 1.33 29.78 28.98
N GLN A 763 1.31 31.07 29.32
CA GLN A 763 0.12 31.92 29.31
C GLN A 763 0.11 32.84 28.10
N TRP A 764 -0.90 32.69 27.25
CA TRP A 764 -1.04 33.41 26.00
C TRP A 764 -2.34 34.22 25.97
N THR A 765 -2.32 35.33 25.24
CA THR A 765 -3.49 36.19 24.99
C THR A 765 -3.67 36.40 23.50
N ARG A 766 -4.92 36.36 23.05
CA ARG A 766 -5.35 36.63 21.68
C ARG A 766 -5.71 38.12 21.55
N GLY A 767 -5.17 38.80 20.54
CA GLY A 767 -5.45 40.22 20.27
C GLY A 767 -6.74 40.48 19.50
#